data_AF-A0A0V1HJI6-F1
#
_entry.id   AF-A0A0V1HJI6-F1
#
_cell.length_a   1.000
_cell.length_b   1.000
_cell.length_c   1.000
_cell.angle_alpha   90.00
_cell.angle_beta   90.00
_cell.angle_gamma   90.00
#
_symmetry.space_group_name_H-M   'P 1'
#
loop_
_entity.id
_entity.type
_entity.pdbx_description
1 polymer ?
#
loop_
_entity_poly.entity_id
_entity_poly.type
_entity_poly.pdbx_seq_one_letter_code
_entity_poly.pdbx_strand_id
1 'polypeptide(L)'
;MEKDSVLQYEGCNFLRQRLVLATLSGRPVRIVNIRPDDVSPGVTDFEIKLFNLLSEITNRSTVDISPSGTTVFYKPGSLVGGKVEMDMGVVRGLGYYLEVLCFLAPFVKSPLNVRLRGVTNGSGEPSVDLIKYAWLPVMRRFMFDTEGLDLKIVKRGLNPNGNGEILFTCPISRQLRPVQIENMGKVRKVRGVAYSCRISPALANRCIESAKASVKHFLNDVYFHTDHRKGLEAGSSPGFGIILSAETTEGIYFVSEKHSNPLNSGLDPSVPEDIGTEAAERLFSEIYRGGCCDATAQTIATLFMALGPKDVSKFVLGPLSTYCVHFLRHMKDFLGIVFKIESYDPLKGKSAEDQKLEIGCRDKVKLDMRKEHALSASCFLRRDSSCFLQQLSAILSETPFTTLWANIAKSLENSRCFWYECCLETHVKFNITGLEKSLNQRLYGQHLVSRTVLPALKAHFSSTTSKALVLSFHGWTGGGKNYVSQFIAESIYKYGMKSTFVRYFIGGYHFPDRKLVDVYKQQLREWIKGNVSTCQYSLFIFDEVDRMPPGVLDAIKPFLEYTQMVDGVDFTKSIFIFLSNVGGSDIAKYVYDVWKQGLPRESITLQDLESIMYPVIFNENSGFQFSELISNHLIDHFVPFLPLERVHVKSCVYDQLKRRSVQLDATTIDEILKTITYFPNEAQIFSSSGCKRIAQKVELFIVDVLGNDEL
;
A
#
# COMPACT_ATOMS: atom_id res chain seq x y z
N MET A 1 -8.52 21.83 24.67
CA MET A 1 -7.30 21.00 24.66
C MET A 1 -6.30 21.61 25.64
N GLU A 2 -5.97 20.91 26.71
CA GLU A 2 -4.96 21.36 27.69
C GLU A 2 -3.57 21.40 27.05
N LYS A 3 -2.98 22.61 27.00
CA LYS A 3 -1.66 22.88 26.41
C LYS A 3 -0.49 22.21 27.15
N ASP A 4 -0.71 21.69 28.35
CA ASP A 4 0.33 21.11 29.21
C ASP A 4 0.37 19.58 29.21
N SER A 5 -0.48 18.92 28.42
CA SER A 5 -0.48 17.45 28.28
C SER A 5 0.72 16.99 27.45
N VAL A 6 1.64 16.27 28.10
CA VAL A 6 2.74 15.54 27.44
C VAL A 6 2.14 14.44 26.57
N LEU A 7 2.47 14.43 25.28
CA LEU A 7 2.05 13.34 24.38
C LEU A 7 2.97 12.14 24.56
N GLN A 8 2.40 10.94 24.65
CA GLN A 8 3.16 9.71 24.80
C GLN A 8 3.02 8.83 23.55
N TYR A 9 4.14 8.34 23.06
CA TYR A 9 4.21 7.39 21.94
C TYR A 9 5.16 6.24 22.25
N GLU A 10 5.04 5.16 21.48
CA GLU A 10 5.90 3.99 21.61
C GLU A 10 6.68 3.73 20.32
N GLY A 11 7.87 3.13 20.47
CA GLY A 11 8.73 2.68 19.39
C GLY A 11 9.47 3.80 18.65
N CYS A 12 10.43 3.41 17.81
CA CYS A 12 11.24 4.31 16.97
C CYS A 12 10.56 4.74 15.65
N ASN A 13 9.44 4.12 15.28
CA ASN A 13 8.76 4.41 14.02
C ASN A 13 8.23 5.84 13.98
N PHE A 14 8.40 6.51 12.83
CA PHE A 14 7.96 7.89 12.59
C PHE A 14 8.52 8.93 13.58
N LEU A 15 9.68 8.65 14.22
CA LEU A 15 10.34 9.55 15.17
C LEU A 15 10.48 10.98 14.62
N ARG A 16 10.95 11.13 13.38
CA ARG A 16 11.09 12.45 12.70
C ARG A 16 9.80 13.25 12.67
N GLN A 17 8.68 12.61 12.31
CA GLN A 17 7.37 13.26 12.24
C GLN A 17 6.93 13.76 13.62
N ARG A 18 7.09 12.92 14.65
CA ARG A 18 6.72 13.24 16.03
C ARG A 18 7.54 14.43 16.56
N LEU A 19 8.84 14.46 16.29
CA LEU A 19 9.71 15.57 16.69
C LEU A 19 9.37 16.87 15.97
N VAL A 20 9.16 16.83 14.65
CA VAL A 20 8.78 18.01 13.86
C VAL A 20 7.46 18.59 14.36
N LEU A 21 6.44 17.76 14.57
CA LEU A 21 5.13 18.21 15.04
C LEU A 21 5.16 18.68 16.51
N ALA A 22 5.99 18.05 17.36
CA ALA A 22 6.25 18.54 18.72
C ALA A 22 6.84 19.95 18.67
N THR A 23 7.88 20.17 17.85
CA THR A 23 8.53 21.47 17.68
C THR A 23 7.57 22.55 17.18
N LEU A 24 6.72 22.22 16.21
CA LEU A 24 5.78 23.17 15.62
C LEU A 24 4.58 23.47 16.53
N SER A 25 4.09 22.47 17.27
CA SER A 25 2.97 22.65 18.22
C SER A 25 3.41 23.23 19.57
N GLY A 26 4.70 23.17 19.90
CA GLY A 26 5.24 23.53 21.20
C GLY A 26 4.87 22.54 22.32
N ARG A 27 4.37 21.34 21.98
CA ARG A 27 3.95 20.32 22.95
C ARG A 27 5.07 19.33 23.25
N PRO A 28 5.39 19.05 24.52
CA PRO A 28 6.38 18.02 24.86
C PRO A 28 5.91 16.63 24.45
N VAL A 29 6.85 15.78 24.08
CA VAL A 29 6.61 14.38 23.70
C VAL A 29 7.51 13.43 24.47
N ARG A 30 6.94 12.32 24.95
CA ARG A 30 7.65 11.20 25.56
C ARG A 30 7.53 9.99 24.64
N ILE A 31 8.65 9.40 24.27
CA ILE A 31 8.71 8.22 23.41
C ILE A 31 9.34 7.10 24.24
N VAL A 32 8.57 6.03 24.48
CA VAL A 32 8.99 4.87 25.29
C VAL A 32 9.18 3.64 24.39
N ASN A 33 9.78 2.58 24.93
CA ASN A 33 9.96 1.29 24.25
C ASN A 33 10.67 1.44 22.89
N ILE A 34 11.75 2.22 22.84
CA ILE A 34 12.60 2.34 21.65
C ILE A 34 13.50 1.10 21.59
N ARG A 35 13.23 0.20 20.63
CA ARG A 35 14.00 -1.04 20.38
C ARG A 35 14.26 -1.86 21.66
N PRO A 36 13.21 -2.28 22.40
CA PRO A 36 13.41 -2.99 23.66
C PRO A 36 14.02 -4.38 23.46
N ASP A 37 13.75 -5.01 22.31
CA ASP A 37 14.13 -6.39 22.00
C ASP A 37 15.39 -6.51 21.11
N ASP A 38 15.97 -5.39 20.68
CA ASP A 38 17.17 -5.39 19.84
C ASP A 38 18.42 -5.73 20.68
N VAL A 39 19.44 -6.30 20.03
CA VAL A 39 20.74 -6.61 20.67
C VAL A 39 21.38 -5.37 21.31
N SER A 40 21.22 -4.22 20.66
CA SER A 40 21.59 -2.90 21.18
C SER A 40 20.32 -2.08 21.42
N PRO A 41 19.72 -2.14 22.62
CA PRO A 41 18.46 -1.49 22.89
C PRO A 41 18.59 0.03 22.93
N GLY A 42 17.47 0.72 22.64
CA GLY A 42 17.36 2.16 22.76
C GLY A 42 17.67 2.98 21.51
N VAL A 43 17.92 4.26 21.74
CA VAL A 43 18.27 5.25 20.72
C VAL A 43 19.65 4.95 20.11
N THR A 44 19.74 5.14 18.81
CA THR A 44 20.96 4.96 18.01
C THR A 44 21.69 6.28 17.76
N ASP A 45 22.98 6.21 17.40
CA ASP A 45 23.80 7.39 17.17
C ASP A 45 23.22 8.38 16.13
N PHE A 46 22.60 7.89 15.07
CA PHE A 46 22.00 8.75 14.04
C PHE A 46 20.77 9.52 14.55
N GLU A 47 20.05 8.97 15.54
CA GLU A 47 18.94 9.66 16.21
C GLU A 47 19.47 10.69 17.19
N ILE A 48 20.56 10.39 17.91
CA ILE A 48 21.27 11.38 18.76
C ILE A 48 21.72 12.57 17.92
N LYS A 49 22.29 12.33 16.73
CA LYS A 49 22.67 13.41 15.80
C LYS A 49 21.47 14.22 15.34
N LEU A 50 20.30 13.60 15.15
CA LEU A 50 19.07 14.32 14.82
C LEU A 50 18.61 15.20 15.98
N PHE A 51 18.68 14.71 17.22
CA PHE A 51 18.38 15.51 18.40
C PHE A 51 19.33 16.71 18.53
N ASN A 52 20.64 16.49 18.32
CA ASN A 52 21.62 17.57 18.32
C ASN A 52 21.32 18.60 17.22
N LEU A 53 20.97 18.16 16.02
CA LEU A 53 20.56 19.06 14.93
C LEU A 53 19.34 19.91 15.30
N LEU A 54 18.33 19.31 15.94
CA LEU A 54 17.17 20.05 16.44
C LEU A 54 17.56 21.07 17.51
N SER A 55 18.46 20.71 18.42
CA SER A 55 18.99 21.60 19.45
C SER A 55 19.76 22.79 18.86
N GLU A 56 20.49 22.61 17.76
CA GLU A 56 21.21 23.71 17.08
C GLU A 56 20.26 24.72 16.40
N ILE A 57 19.13 24.27 15.85
CA ILE A 57 18.18 25.17 15.16
C ILE A 57 17.09 25.75 16.07
N THR A 58 16.99 25.26 17.30
CA THR A 58 16.03 25.73 18.31
C THR A 58 16.76 26.35 19.50
N ASN A 59 16.04 27.16 20.28
CA ASN A 59 16.56 27.69 21.54
C ASN A 59 15.69 27.18 22.70
N ARG A 60 16.34 26.74 23.77
CA ARG A 60 15.72 26.15 24.98
C ARG A 60 14.92 24.86 24.72
N SER A 61 15.28 24.10 23.70
CA SER A 61 14.82 22.71 23.59
C SER A 61 15.61 21.84 24.57
N THR A 62 14.98 20.83 25.13
CA THR A 62 15.65 19.83 25.97
C THR A 62 15.30 18.44 25.48
N VAL A 63 16.31 17.57 25.44
CA VAL A 63 16.19 16.17 25.08
C VAL A 63 16.78 15.37 26.23
N ASP A 64 15.92 14.70 26.98
CA ASP A 64 16.32 13.88 28.12
C ASP A 64 16.20 12.40 27.71
N ILE A 65 17.33 11.70 27.66
CA ILE A 65 17.40 10.29 27.29
C ILE A 65 17.61 9.47 28.58
N SER A 66 16.79 8.44 28.77
CA SER A 66 16.95 7.52 29.91
C SER A 66 18.32 6.82 29.88
N PRO A 67 18.88 6.39 31.01
CA PRO A 67 20.15 5.64 31.04
C PRO A 67 20.17 4.39 30.15
N SER A 68 19.02 3.74 29.95
CA SER A 68 18.87 2.58 29.06
C SER A 68 18.70 2.94 27.58
N GLY A 69 18.59 4.23 27.24
CA GLY A 69 18.31 4.69 25.87
C GLY A 69 16.91 4.36 25.35
N THR A 70 16.09 3.61 26.07
CA THR A 70 14.77 3.13 25.59
C THR A 70 13.65 4.16 25.71
N THR A 71 13.86 5.22 26.48
CA THR A 71 12.92 6.32 26.65
C THR A 71 13.57 7.67 26.34
N VAL A 72 12.88 8.47 25.53
CA VAL A 72 13.27 9.86 25.21
C VAL A 72 12.14 10.79 25.60
N PHE A 73 12.47 11.84 26.35
CA PHE A 73 11.60 12.97 26.59
C PHE A 73 12.13 14.19 25.82
N TYR A 74 11.33 14.69 24.89
CA TYR A 74 11.65 15.87 24.10
C TYR A 74 10.71 17.02 24.45
N LYS A 75 11.29 18.11 24.97
CA LYS A 75 10.58 19.36 25.21
C LYS A 75 11.02 20.38 24.15
N PRO A 76 10.10 20.80 23.26
CA PRO A 76 10.44 21.69 22.17
C PRO A 76 10.78 23.11 22.64
N GLY A 77 11.72 23.73 21.95
CA GLY A 77 12.13 25.12 22.13
C GLY A 77 11.54 26.06 21.07
N SER A 78 11.96 27.33 21.07
CA SER A 78 11.59 28.26 19.99
C SER A 78 12.52 28.10 18.80
N LEU A 79 11.99 28.06 17.58
CA LEU A 79 12.80 28.02 16.35
C LEU A 79 13.58 29.34 16.18
N VAL A 80 14.89 29.25 16.02
CA VAL A 80 15.77 30.41 15.81
C VAL A 80 16.34 30.41 14.41
N GLY A 81 16.90 29.30 13.96
CA GLY A 81 17.60 29.21 12.67
C GLY A 81 19.08 29.61 12.78
N GLY A 82 19.66 30.13 11.70
CA GLY A 82 21.07 30.53 11.64
C GLY A 82 21.96 29.54 10.88
N LYS A 83 23.27 29.60 11.17
CA LYS A 83 24.29 28.79 10.49
C LYS A 83 24.62 27.54 11.30
N VAL A 84 24.48 26.37 10.69
CA VAL A 84 24.74 25.07 11.34
C VAL A 84 25.70 24.27 10.49
N GLU A 85 26.75 23.72 11.09
CA GLU A 85 27.70 22.82 10.42
C GLU A 85 27.91 21.56 11.24
N MET A 86 27.54 20.40 10.69
CA MET A 86 27.54 19.14 11.43
C MET A 86 27.87 17.94 10.53
N ASP A 87 28.48 16.92 11.14
CA ASP A 87 28.79 15.63 10.49
C ASP A 87 27.83 14.53 10.93
N MET A 88 27.04 14.05 9.97
CA MET A 88 26.00 13.04 10.18
C MET A 88 26.55 11.62 10.13
N GLY A 89 27.78 11.41 9.68
CA GLY A 89 28.39 10.09 9.53
C GLY A 89 27.80 9.30 8.36
N VAL A 90 27.92 7.96 8.45
CA VAL A 90 27.65 7.05 7.32
C VAL A 90 26.46 6.11 7.51
N VAL A 91 25.86 6.08 8.71
CA VAL A 91 24.80 5.10 9.05
C VAL A 91 23.49 5.39 8.30
N ARG A 92 23.14 6.67 8.11
CA ARG A 92 21.92 7.11 7.40
C ARG A 92 22.25 8.18 6.39
N GLY A 93 21.39 8.29 5.37
CA GLY A 93 21.52 9.32 4.34
C GLY A 93 21.22 10.71 4.90
N LEU A 94 21.81 11.75 4.30
CA LEU A 94 21.56 13.15 4.63
C LEU A 94 20.08 13.54 4.43
N GLY A 95 19.37 12.83 3.56
CA GLY A 95 17.93 12.98 3.37
C GLY A 95 17.11 12.77 4.64
N TYR A 96 17.57 11.90 5.55
CA TYR A 96 16.93 11.67 6.85
C TYR A 96 16.79 12.96 7.67
N TYR A 97 17.84 13.77 7.68
CA TYR A 97 17.95 15.02 8.44
C TYR A 97 17.37 16.20 7.67
N LEU A 98 17.60 16.25 6.35
CA LEU A 98 17.03 17.27 5.47
C LEU A 98 15.51 17.29 5.54
N GLU A 99 14.86 16.13 5.70
CA GLU A 99 13.42 16.08 5.86
C GLU A 99 12.93 16.98 7.01
N VAL A 100 13.56 16.87 8.18
CA VAL A 100 13.23 17.67 9.36
C VAL A 100 13.53 19.15 9.13
N LEU A 101 14.63 19.46 8.45
CA LEU A 101 14.99 20.82 8.10
C LEU A 101 13.98 21.45 7.13
N CYS A 102 13.55 20.74 6.08
CA CYS A 102 12.58 21.25 5.11
C CYS A 102 11.23 21.60 5.77
N PHE A 103 10.80 20.84 6.78
CA PHE A 103 9.58 21.14 7.51
C PHE A 103 9.68 22.37 8.43
N LEU A 104 10.84 22.57 9.08
CA LEU A 104 11.01 23.59 10.12
C LEU A 104 11.60 24.91 9.59
N ALA A 105 12.43 24.83 8.54
CA ALA A 105 13.25 25.95 8.06
C ALA A 105 12.47 27.20 7.65
N PRO A 106 11.25 27.13 7.08
CA PRO A 106 10.49 28.36 6.79
C PRO A 106 10.06 29.14 8.04
N PHE A 107 9.96 28.50 9.21
CA PHE A 107 9.36 29.07 10.42
C PHE A 107 10.37 29.57 11.46
N VAL A 108 11.64 29.65 11.08
CA VAL A 108 12.74 30.15 11.92
C VAL A 108 12.73 31.69 12.02
N LYS A 109 13.47 32.25 12.98
CA LYS A 109 13.60 33.71 13.17
C LYS A 109 14.70 34.34 12.33
N SER A 110 15.77 33.61 12.04
CA SER A 110 16.90 34.00 11.18
C SER A 110 17.05 32.99 10.04
N PRO A 111 17.39 33.42 8.80
CA PRO A 111 17.47 32.51 7.65
C PRO A 111 18.42 31.34 7.94
N LEU A 112 18.04 30.16 7.48
CA LEU A 112 18.75 28.94 7.80
C LEU A 112 19.82 28.67 6.74
N ASN A 113 21.05 28.43 7.17
CA ASN A 113 22.19 28.04 6.33
C ASN A 113 22.86 26.81 6.95
N VAL A 114 22.54 25.63 6.44
CA VAL A 114 23.01 24.37 7.00
C VAL A 114 24.01 23.70 6.07
N ARG A 115 25.18 23.38 6.61
CA ARG A 115 26.20 22.56 5.96
C ARG A 115 26.26 21.20 6.63
N LEU A 116 25.79 20.16 5.94
CA LEU A 116 25.83 18.79 6.46
C LEU A 116 26.86 17.95 5.70
N ARG A 117 27.62 17.15 6.45
CA ARG A 117 28.54 16.14 5.91
C ARG A 117 28.00 14.74 6.18
N GLY A 118 28.15 13.82 5.22
CA GLY A 118 27.67 12.44 5.35
C GLY A 118 27.36 11.76 4.02
N VAL A 119 26.50 10.76 4.03
CA VAL A 119 26.08 10.02 2.82
C VAL A 119 24.97 10.77 2.08
N THR A 120 25.14 11.10 0.81
CA THR A 120 24.16 11.86 0.01
C THR A 120 23.01 10.99 -0.51
N ASN A 121 23.27 9.71 -0.79
CA ASN A 121 22.29 8.77 -1.36
C ASN A 121 22.30 7.50 -0.50
N GLY A 122 21.32 7.38 0.40
CA GLY A 122 21.12 6.20 1.24
C GLY A 122 20.11 5.23 0.62
N SER A 123 20.15 3.96 1.03
CA SER A 123 19.13 2.98 0.66
C SER A 123 17.89 3.13 1.55
N GLY A 124 16.69 3.12 0.95
CA GLY A 124 15.41 3.13 1.68
C GLY A 124 14.91 4.49 2.18
N GLU A 125 15.63 5.58 1.90
CA GLU A 125 15.25 6.95 2.28
C GLU A 125 15.36 7.88 1.06
N PRO A 126 14.61 9.00 1.01
CA PRO A 126 14.78 10.00 -0.04
C PRO A 126 16.21 10.53 -0.08
N SER A 127 16.86 10.52 -1.24
CA SER A 127 18.18 11.15 -1.36
C SER A 127 18.11 12.69 -1.32
N VAL A 128 19.28 13.31 -1.20
CA VAL A 128 19.43 14.77 -1.29
C VAL A 128 18.92 15.29 -2.65
N ASP A 129 19.21 14.58 -3.74
CA ASP A 129 18.76 14.97 -5.07
C ASP A 129 17.21 14.86 -5.17
N LEU A 130 16.63 13.80 -4.61
CA LEU A 130 15.18 13.63 -4.60
C LEU A 130 14.48 14.77 -3.85
N ILE A 131 14.97 15.13 -2.66
CA ILE A 131 14.45 16.27 -1.89
C ILE A 131 14.60 17.57 -2.69
N LYS A 132 15.73 17.78 -3.37
CA LYS A 132 15.97 18.96 -4.22
C LYS A 132 14.92 19.09 -5.32
N TYR A 133 14.64 18.01 -6.05
CA TYR A 133 13.78 18.04 -7.24
C TYR A 133 12.29 17.83 -6.92
N ALA A 134 11.93 17.14 -5.84
CA ALA A 134 10.54 16.88 -5.49
C ALA A 134 10.01 17.85 -4.42
N TRP A 135 10.78 18.12 -3.36
CA TRP A 135 10.26 18.82 -2.18
C TRP A 135 10.40 20.34 -2.30
N LEU A 136 11.54 20.83 -2.79
CA LEU A 136 11.72 22.29 -2.94
C LEU A 136 10.68 22.92 -3.87
N PRO A 137 10.29 22.32 -5.01
CA PRO A 137 9.20 22.87 -5.82
C PRO A 137 7.86 22.94 -5.08
N VAL A 138 7.56 21.97 -4.21
CA VAL A 138 6.38 22.02 -3.34
C VAL A 138 6.52 23.17 -2.35
N MET A 139 7.67 23.34 -1.68
CA MET A 139 7.91 24.46 -0.77
C MET A 139 7.72 25.82 -1.46
N ARG A 140 8.27 25.99 -2.68
CA ARG A 140 8.11 27.21 -3.49
C ARG A 140 6.65 27.51 -3.84
N ARG A 141 5.77 26.51 -3.83
CA ARG A 141 4.33 26.70 -4.02
C ARG A 141 3.59 27.19 -2.80
N PHE A 142 4.18 27.13 -1.61
CA PHE A 142 3.56 27.61 -0.38
C PHE A 142 4.24 28.86 0.17
N MET A 143 5.50 29.12 -0.18
CA MET A 143 6.24 30.30 0.26
C MET A 143 5.97 31.49 -0.69
N PHE A 144 5.88 32.71 -0.13
CA PHE A 144 5.81 33.95 -0.92
C PHE A 144 7.18 34.36 -1.45
N ASP A 145 8.18 34.36 -0.56
CA ASP A 145 9.56 34.64 -0.91
C ASP A 145 10.33 33.31 -1.00
N THR A 146 10.86 33.04 -2.18
CA THR A 146 11.65 31.84 -2.47
C THR A 146 13.10 32.17 -2.83
N GLU A 147 13.45 33.45 -2.83
CA GLU A 147 14.82 33.88 -3.12
C GLU A 147 15.74 33.41 -1.99
N GLY A 148 16.74 32.60 -2.36
CA GLY A 148 17.64 31.95 -1.40
C GLY A 148 17.21 30.56 -0.92
N LEU A 149 16.05 30.02 -1.36
CA LEU A 149 15.70 28.61 -1.11
C LEU A 149 16.44 27.70 -2.10
N ASP A 150 17.52 27.08 -1.64
CA ASP A 150 18.34 26.19 -2.47
C ASP A 150 18.92 25.01 -1.68
N LEU A 151 19.21 23.93 -2.42
CA LEU A 151 19.91 22.76 -1.93
C LEU A 151 21.05 22.45 -2.91
N LYS A 152 22.27 22.79 -2.49
CA LYS A 152 23.49 22.59 -3.29
C LYS A 152 24.25 21.38 -2.78
N ILE A 153 24.53 20.44 -3.67
CA ILE A 153 25.46 19.35 -3.42
C ILE A 153 26.86 19.86 -3.72
N VAL A 154 27.68 20.03 -2.69
CA VAL A 154 29.07 20.50 -2.80
C VAL A 154 29.99 19.32 -3.11
N LYS A 155 29.78 18.19 -2.41
CA LYS A 155 30.48 16.92 -2.63
C LYS A 155 29.48 15.78 -2.61
N ARG A 156 29.63 14.80 -3.49
CA ARG A 156 28.83 13.56 -3.43
C ARG A 156 29.50 12.56 -2.51
N GLY A 157 28.71 11.82 -1.73
CA GLY A 157 29.24 10.83 -0.79
C GLY A 157 28.37 9.59 -0.76
N LEU A 158 28.86 8.49 -1.32
CA LEU A 158 28.10 7.25 -1.41
C LEU A 158 28.52 6.28 -0.30
N ASN A 159 27.64 5.34 0.03
CA ASN A 159 27.98 4.22 0.90
C ASN A 159 29.13 3.38 0.31
N PRO A 160 29.99 2.78 1.14
CA PRO A 160 29.93 2.72 2.61
C PRO A 160 30.61 3.90 3.35
N ASN A 161 31.58 4.58 2.73
CA ASN A 161 32.44 5.55 3.44
C ASN A 161 31.93 7.00 3.43
N GLY A 162 30.88 7.33 2.67
CA GLY A 162 30.26 8.65 2.65
C GLY A 162 31.21 9.79 2.23
N ASN A 163 31.36 10.79 3.12
CA ASN A 163 32.09 12.06 2.92
C ASN A 163 31.52 12.99 1.84
N GLY A 164 30.22 12.94 1.65
CA GLY A 164 29.48 13.93 0.90
C GLY A 164 29.25 15.19 1.72
N GLU A 165 28.93 16.28 1.04
CA GLU A 165 28.76 17.58 1.65
C GLU A 165 27.68 18.35 0.91
N ILE A 166 26.72 18.88 1.66
CA ILE A 166 25.61 19.66 1.11
C ILE A 166 25.53 21.01 1.80
N LEU A 167 24.96 21.97 1.09
CA LEU A 167 24.59 23.28 1.61
C LEU A 167 23.10 23.49 1.35
N PHE A 168 22.32 23.54 2.43
CA PHE A 168 20.89 23.86 2.39
C PHE A 168 20.68 25.29 2.89
N THR A 169 20.03 26.11 2.07
CA THR A 169 19.67 27.48 2.42
C THR A 169 18.17 27.66 2.31
N CYS A 170 17.57 28.30 3.32
CA CYS A 170 16.14 28.58 3.34
C CYS A 170 15.89 29.99 3.90
N PRO A 171 15.18 30.86 3.16
CA PRO A 171 14.73 32.14 3.69
C PRO A 171 13.60 31.94 4.71
N ILE A 172 13.35 32.96 5.51
CA ILE A 172 12.26 32.97 6.48
C ILE A 172 10.94 33.19 5.74
N SER A 173 9.93 32.38 6.07
CA SER A 173 8.56 32.60 5.63
C SER A 173 7.68 33.04 6.79
N ARG A 174 7.28 34.31 6.80
CA ARG A 174 6.41 34.86 7.83
C ARG A 174 5.02 34.23 7.83
N GLN A 175 4.53 33.87 6.64
CA GLN A 175 3.22 33.29 6.40
C GLN A 175 3.30 32.46 5.12
N LEU A 176 2.62 31.31 5.10
CA LEU A 176 2.46 30.51 3.89
C LEU A 176 1.25 30.98 3.08
N ARG A 177 1.26 30.77 1.77
CA ARG A 177 0.13 31.05 0.89
C ARG A 177 -0.82 29.85 0.83
N PRO A 178 -2.15 30.06 0.88
CA PRO A 178 -3.10 29.00 0.61
C PRO A 178 -3.00 28.62 -0.87
N VAL A 179 -3.12 27.33 -1.17
CA VAL A 179 -2.99 26.83 -2.55
C VAL A 179 -4.26 26.09 -2.96
N GLN A 180 -4.63 26.23 -4.22
CA GLN A 180 -5.72 25.49 -4.86
C GLN A 180 -5.15 24.82 -6.10
N ILE A 181 -4.59 23.62 -5.91
CA ILE A 181 -3.93 22.87 -6.98
C ILE A 181 -4.63 21.53 -7.09
N GLU A 182 -5.57 21.48 -8.03
CA GLU A 182 -6.37 20.28 -8.29
C GLU A 182 -5.94 19.58 -9.58
N ASN A 183 -5.37 20.34 -10.52
CA ASN A 183 -4.99 19.83 -11.83
C ASN A 183 -3.49 19.52 -11.87
N MET A 184 -3.16 18.31 -12.34
CA MET A 184 -1.78 17.87 -12.52
C MET A 184 -1.13 18.44 -13.79
N GLY A 185 -1.93 18.67 -14.83
CA GLY A 185 -1.43 19.00 -16.16
C GLY A 185 -0.84 17.82 -16.91
N LYS A 186 -0.34 18.07 -18.13
CA LYS A 186 0.36 17.08 -18.96
C LYS A 186 1.87 17.14 -18.66
N VAL A 187 2.57 16.02 -18.75
CA VAL A 187 4.04 16.03 -18.67
C VAL A 187 4.58 16.74 -19.91
N ARG A 188 5.31 17.84 -19.71
CA ARG A 188 5.84 18.68 -20.80
C ARG A 188 7.25 18.25 -21.20
N LYS A 189 8.09 17.98 -20.20
CA LYS A 189 9.51 17.71 -20.42
C LYS A 189 10.08 16.83 -19.31
N VAL A 190 11.15 16.10 -19.62
CA VAL A 190 11.89 15.30 -18.64
C VAL A 190 13.34 15.78 -18.59
N ARG A 191 13.84 15.99 -17.37
CA ARG A 191 15.22 16.34 -17.07
C ARG A 191 15.83 15.26 -16.18
N GLY A 192 17.15 15.20 -16.13
CA GLY A 192 17.82 14.19 -15.33
C GLY A 192 19.29 14.50 -15.11
N VAL A 193 19.83 13.91 -14.06
CA VAL A 193 21.23 14.01 -13.66
C VAL A 193 21.76 12.61 -13.47
N ALA A 194 22.72 12.19 -14.29
CA ALA A 194 23.47 10.97 -14.04
C ALA A 194 24.81 11.32 -13.42
N TYR A 195 25.07 10.83 -12.22
CA TYR A 195 26.30 11.13 -11.49
C TYR A 195 27.22 9.93 -11.43
N SER A 196 28.52 10.21 -11.36
CA SER A 196 29.55 9.20 -11.14
C SER A 196 30.61 9.73 -10.19
N CYS A 197 30.98 8.93 -9.20
CA CYS A 197 31.92 9.29 -8.15
C CYS A 197 33.04 8.25 -8.13
N ARG A 198 34.30 8.72 -8.24
CA ARG A 198 35.52 7.88 -8.23
C ARG A 198 35.57 6.74 -9.28
N ILE A 199 34.75 6.82 -10.31
CA ILE A 199 34.69 5.85 -11.42
C ILE A 199 34.59 6.58 -12.76
N SER A 200 34.73 5.85 -13.87
CA SER A 200 34.66 6.45 -15.21
C SER A 200 33.31 7.14 -15.48
N PRO A 201 33.29 8.36 -16.07
CA PRO A 201 32.06 9.02 -16.50
C PRO A 201 31.29 8.23 -17.57
N ALA A 202 31.94 7.27 -18.24
CA ALA A 202 31.28 6.39 -19.21
C ALA A 202 30.09 5.62 -18.60
N LEU A 203 30.15 5.28 -17.31
CA LEU A 203 29.06 4.58 -16.62
C LEU A 203 27.81 5.48 -16.47
N ALA A 204 28.01 6.77 -16.19
CA ALA A 204 26.90 7.74 -16.15
C ALA A 204 26.30 7.96 -17.55
N ASN A 205 27.13 8.00 -18.59
CA ASN A 205 26.65 8.11 -19.99
C ASN A 205 25.79 6.89 -20.40
N ARG A 206 26.20 5.68 -20.04
CA ARG A 206 25.42 4.45 -20.29
C ARG A 206 24.06 4.46 -19.57
N CYS A 207 24.00 4.99 -18.34
CA CYS A 207 22.73 5.22 -17.64
C CYS A 207 21.84 6.22 -18.38
N ILE A 208 22.43 7.30 -18.92
CA ILE A 208 21.71 8.31 -19.69
C ILE A 208 21.12 7.69 -20.96
N GLU A 209 21.89 6.92 -21.70
CA GLU A 209 21.46 6.31 -22.97
C GLU A 209 20.26 5.38 -22.77
N SER A 210 20.34 4.46 -21.80
CA SER A 210 19.26 3.53 -21.44
C SER A 210 18.00 4.23 -20.91
N ALA A 211 18.14 5.19 -19.98
CA ALA A 211 17.01 5.97 -19.49
C ALA A 211 16.36 6.81 -20.61
N LYS A 212 17.19 7.42 -21.48
CA LYS A 212 16.72 8.27 -22.57
C LYS A 212 16.01 7.45 -23.63
N ALA A 213 16.46 6.23 -23.92
CA ALA A 213 15.76 5.30 -24.81
C ALA A 213 14.34 5.04 -24.30
N SER A 214 14.21 4.70 -23.01
CA SER A 214 12.91 4.41 -22.37
C SER A 214 11.95 5.61 -22.40
N VAL A 215 12.42 6.81 -22.06
CA VAL A 215 11.56 8.03 -21.98
C VAL A 215 11.20 8.57 -23.37
N LYS A 216 12.09 8.42 -24.36
CA LYS A 216 11.85 8.93 -25.73
C LYS A 216 10.70 8.24 -26.46
N HIS A 217 10.26 7.07 -26.02
CA HIS A 217 9.05 6.45 -26.56
C HIS A 217 7.79 7.29 -26.35
N PHE A 218 7.79 8.18 -25.34
CA PHE A 218 6.63 8.99 -24.96
C PHE A 218 6.82 10.50 -25.21
N LEU A 219 8.04 11.02 -25.02
CA LEU A 219 8.33 12.46 -25.07
C LEU A 219 9.66 12.75 -25.77
N ASN A 220 9.68 13.76 -26.63
CA ASN A 220 10.89 14.20 -27.33
C ASN A 220 11.75 15.19 -26.52
N ASP A 221 11.14 16.04 -25.68
CA ASP A 221 11.85 17.03 -24.84
C ASP A 221 12.47 16.35 -23.60
N VAL A 222 13.55 15.63 -23.84
CA VAL A 222 14.30 14.86 -22.84
C VAL A 222 15.76 15.29 -22.84
N TYR A 223 16.21 15.83 -21.71
CA TYR A 223 17.59 16.31 -21.56
C TYR A 223 18.20 15.90 -20.23
N PHE A 224 19.24 15.05 -20.28
CA PHE A 224 19.96 14.57 -19.11
C PHE A 224 21.40 15.09 -19.15
N HIS A 225 21.92 15.50 -17.99
CA HIS A 225 23.30 15.96 -17.84
C HIS A 225 24.11 15.01 -16.97
N THR A 226 25.43 15.03 -17.13
CA THR A 226 26.35 14.27 -16.32
C THR A 226 26.94 15.11 -15.19
N ASP A 227 26.97 14.54 -13.99
CA ASP A 227 27.62 15.11 -12.80
C ASP A 227 28.75 14.17 -12.36
N HIS A 228 29.88 14.27 -13.05
CA HIS A 228 31.07 13.46 -12.75
C HIS A 228 31.96 14.17 -11.72
N ARG A 229 32.27 13.49 -10.62
CA ARG A 229 33.11 14.01 -9.53
C ARG A 229 34.39 13.20 -9.38
N LYS A 230 35.50 13.90 -9.14
CA LYS A 230 36.84 13.34 -8.86
C LYS A 230 37.42 13.85 -7.55
N GLY A 231 38.43 13.14 -7.04
CA GLY A 231 39.17 13.54 -5.84
C GLY A 231 38.28 13.70 -4.61
N LEU A 232 38.47 14.81 -3.89
CA LEU A 232 37.72 15.10 -2.66
C LEU A 232 36.23 15.42 -2.92
N GLU A 233 35.86 15.89 -4.12
CA GLU A 233 34.47 16.19 -4.45
C GLU A 233 33.59 14.95 -4.66
N ALA A 234 34.24 13.79 -4.86
CA ALA A 234 33.60 12.50 -5.08
C ALA A 234 33.39 11.69 -3.79
N GLY A 235 33.62 12.30 -2.62
CA GLY A 235 33.52 11.62 -1.33
C GLY A 235 34.57 10.51 -1.21
N SER A 236 34.26 9.46 -0.45
CA SER A 236 35.20 8.36 -0.16
C SER A 236 34.86 7.02 -0.80
N SER A 237 33.75 6.90 -1.53
CA SER A 237 33.30 5.63 -2.11
C SER A 237 33.06 5.75 -3.61
N PRO A 238 33.41 4.72 -4.40
CA PRO A 238 33.02 4.65 -5.80
C PRO A 238 31.52 4.35 -5.94
N GLY A 239 30.90 4.90 -6.99
CA GLY A 239 29.52 4.58 -7.32
C GLY A 239 28.92 5.56 -8.31
N PHE A 240 27.74 5.21 -8.81
CA PHE A 240 27.03 5.99 -9.81
C PHE A 240 25.53 5.82 -9.68
N GLY A 241 24.78 6.70 -10.32
CA GLY A 241 23.34 6.65 -10.30
C GLY A 241 22.73 7.70 -11.20
N ILE A 242 21.41 7.66 -11.29
CA ILE A 242 20.65 8.60 -12.09
C ILE A 242 19.40 9.04 -11.33
N ILE A 243 19.09 10.32 -11.44
CA ILE A 243 17.82 10.91 -11.02
C ILE A 243 17.12 11.51 -12.22
N LEU A 244 15.84 11.22 -12.35
CA LEU A 244 14.98 11.74 -13.40
C LEU A 244 13.88 12.58 -12.78
N SER A 245 13.55 13.70 -13.42
CA SER A 245 12.50 14.62 -13.01
C SER A 245 11.62 14.99 -14.20
N ALA A 246 10.33 14.68 -14.09
CA ALA A 246 9.33 15.05 -15.08
C ALA A 246 8.59 16.31 -14.62
N GLU A 247 8.57 17.35 -15.47
CA GLU A 247 7.87 18.60 -15.22
C GLU A 247 6.57 18.66 -16.02
N THR A 248 5.47 18.94 -15.34
CA THR A 248 4.16 19.12 -15.98
C THR A 248 3.91 20.56 -16.43
N THR A 249 2.91 20.77 -17.27
CA THR A 249 2.45 22.11 -17.71
C THR A 249 2.04 23.01 -16.55
N GLU A 250 1.55 22.41 -15.46
CA GLU A 250 1.17 23.12 -14.23
C GLU A 250 2.37 23.39 -13.31
N GLY A 251 3.58 22.96 -13.69
CA GLY A 251 4.82 23.10 -12.91
C GLY A 251 4.96 22.07 -11.78
N ILE A 252 4.28 20.93 -11.87
CA ILE A 252 4.39 19.83 -10.89
C ILE A 252 5.58 18.96 -11.30
N TYR A 253 6.28 18.42 -10.30
CA TYR A 253 7.47 17.60 -10.49
C TYR A 253 7.24 16.21 -9.94
N PHE A 254 7.46 15.20 -10.78
CA PHE A 254 7.56 13.79 -10.39
C PHE A 254 9.01 13.36 -10.50
N VAL A 255 9.52 12.64 -9.50
CA VAL A 255 10.93 12.34 -9.40
C VAL A 255 11.15 10.86 -9.16
N SER A 256 12.20 10.33 -9.76
CA SER A 256 12.64 8.96 -9.51
C SER A 256 14.16 8.91 -9.43
N GLU A 257 14.66 7.95 -8.67
CA GLU A 257 16.08 7.72 -8.55
C GLU A 257 16.43 6.24 -8.46
N LYS A 258 17.62 5.93 -8.95
CA LYS A 258 18.28 4.64 -8.78
C LYS A 258 19.79 4.87 -8.73
N HIS A 259 20.46 4.14 -7.84
CA HIS A 259 21.90 4.18 -7.68
C HIS A 259 22.48 2.77 -7.62
N SER A 260 23.77 2.66 -7.89
CA SER A 260 24.52 1.41 -7.85
C SER A 260 24.60 0.85 -6.43
N ASN A 261 24.65 -0.47 -6.33
CA ASN A 261 24.85 -1.16 -5.07
C ASN A 261 26.15 -0.67 -4.39
N PRO A 262 26.15 -0.48 -3.05
CA PRO A 262 27.36 -0.09 -2.33
C PRO A 262 28.48 -1.10 -2.50
N LEU A 263 29.71 -0.60 -2.52
CA LEU A 263 30.90 -1.46 -2.52
C LEU A 263 30.89 -2.34 -1.26
N ASN A 264 31.24 -3.63 -1.42
CA ASN A 264 31.28 -4.63 -0.35
C ASN A 264 29.92 -4.94 0.32
N SER A 265 28.81 -4.68 -0.37
CA SER A 265 27.46 -5.05 0.12
C SER A 265 27.12 -6.53 -0.02
N GLY A 266 27.99 -7.34 -0.64
CA GLY A 266 27.72 -8.75 -0.97
C GLY A 266 26.72 -8.95 -2.11
N LEU A 267 26.24 -7.85 -2.72
CA LEU A 267 25.37 -7.85 -3.89
C LEU A 267 26.20 -7.78 -5.17
N ASP A 268 25.63 -8.30 -6.26
CA ASP A 268 26.27 -8.24 -7.57
C ASP A 268 26.50 -6.78 -8.03
N PRO A 269 27.58 -6.53 -8.80
CA PRO A 269 27.85 -5.23 -9.39
C PRO A 269 26.67 -4.78 -10.26
N SER A 270 26.20 -3.54 -10.05
CA SER A 270 25.08 -3.02 -10.81
C SER A 270 25.46 -2.67 -12.24
N VAL A 271 24.61 -3.06 -13.19
CA VAL A 271 24.76 -2.73 -14.61
C VAL A 271 24.17 -1.32 -14.87
N PRO A 272 24.89 -0.42 -15.55
CA PRO A 272 24.41 0.94 -15.82
C PRO A 272 23.13 1.03 -16.64
N GLU A 273 22.97 0.15 -17.62
CA GLU A 273 21.79 0.09 -18.47
C GLU A 273 20.54 -0.29 -17.68
N ASP A 274 20.67 -1.24 -16.76
CA ASP A 274 19.58 -1.66 -15.87
C ASP A 274 19.20 -0.52 -14.93
N ILE A 275 20.18 0.20 -14.36
CA ILE A 275 19.93 1.37 -13.51
C ILE A 275 19.16 2.46 -14.27
N GLY A 276 19.53 2.74 -15.52
CA GLY A 276 18.83 3.73 -16.34
C GLY A 276 17.40 3.32 -16.67
N THR A 277 17.20 2.04 -17.00
CA THR A 277 15.88 1.47 -17.31
C THR A 277 14.98 1.46 -16.08
N GLU A 278 15.46 0.93 -14.95
CA GLU A 278 14.72 0.91 -13.68
C GLU A 278 14.35 2.32 -13.19
N ALA A 279 15.24 3.31 -13.37
CA ALA A 279 14.93 4.68 -13.02
C ALA A 279 13.78 5.23 -13.88
N ALA A 280 13.77 4.95 -15.18
CA ALA A 280 12.68 5.35 -16.06
C ALA A 280 11.35 4.66 -15.70
N GLU A 281 11.37 3.36 -15.39
CA GLU A 281 10.19 2.62 -14.94
C GLU A 281 9.61 3.18 -13.64
N ARG A 282 10.48 3.51 -12.67
CA ARG A 282 10.07 4.18 -11.42
C ARG A 282 9.44 5.54 -11.68
N LEU A 283 9.99 6.32 -12.62
CA LEU A 283 9.41 7.60 -13.03
C LEU A 283 8.00 7.40 -13.61
N PHE A 284 7.82 6.42 -14.49
CA PHE A 284 6.51 6.11 -15.07
C PHE A 284 5.52 5.65 -14.01
N SER A 285 5.94 4.83 -13.04
CA SER A 285 5.09 4.44 -11.92
C SER A 285 4.65 5.65 -11.09
N GLU A 286 5.51 6.64 -10.89
CA GLU A 286 5.19 7.83 -10.11
C GLU A 286 4.26 8.78 -10.89
N ILE A 287 4.50 8.97 -12.19
CA ILE A 287 3.58 9.70 -13.08
C ILE A 287 2.21 9.00 -13.13
N TYR A 288 2.20 7.66 -13.17
CA TYR A 288 0.99 6.87 -13.18
C TYR A 288 0.19 7.05 -11.88
N ARG A 289 0.83 7.02 -10.70
CA ARG A 289 0.19 7.37 -9.42
C ARG A 289 -0.42 8.77 -9.47
N GLY A 290 0.33 9.72 -10.05
CA GLY A 290 -0.09 11.09 -10.29
C GLY A 290 -0.40 11.87 -9.01
N GLY A 291 -1.15 12.96 -9.16
CA GLY A 291 -1.40 13.93 -8.09
C GLY A 291 -0.65 15.24 -8.34
N CYS A 292 -0.73 16.18 -7.40
CA CYS A 292 -0.10 17.50 -7.53
C CYS A 292 1.26 17.60 -6.81
N CYS A 293 1.73 16.49 -6.24
CA CYS A 293 3.10 16.32 -5.78
C CYS A 293 3.50 14.84 -5.83
N ASP A 294 4.81 14.62 -5.79
CA ASP A 294 5.43 13.30 -5.61
C ASP A 294 4.98 12.61 -4.31
N ALA A 295 4.92 11.28 -4.31
CA ALA A 295 4.55 10.46 -3.15
C ALA A 295 5.40 10.77 -1.91
N THR A 296 6.68 11.07 -2.10
CA THR A 296 7.60 11.42 -1.00
C THR A 296 7.33 12.80 -0.41
N ALA A 297 6.73 13.71 -1.19
CA ALA A 297 6.45 15.10 -0.81
C ALA A 297 5.03 15.32 -0.24
N GLN A 298 4.21 14.26 -0.13
CA GLN A 298 2.84 14.36 0.40
C GLN A 298 2.80 14.96 1.82
N THR A 299 3.77 14.60 2.67
CA THR A 299 3.85 15.09 4.06
C THR A 299 4.17 16.57 4.14
N ILE A 300 5.05 17.11 3.27
CA ILE A 300 5.38 18.54 3.27
C ILE A 300 4.24 19.38 2.70
N ALA A 301 3.56 18.89 1.67
CA ALA A 301 2.35 19.54 1.15
C ALA A 301 1.27 19.64 2.24
N THR A 302 0.95 18.52 2.91
CA THR A 302 -0.07 18.49 3.97
C THR A 302 0.30 19.35 5.18
N LEU A 303 1.57 19.33 5.63
CA LEU A 303 2.01 20.20 6.71
C LEU A 303 1.84 21.68 6.37
N PHE A 304 2.24 22.08 5.17
CA PHE A 304 2.21 23.49 4.76
C PHE A 304 0.78 23.99 4.55
N MET A 305 -0.14 23.13 4.07
CA MET A 305 -1.58 23.43 4.08
C MET A 305 -2.09 23.63 5.52
N ALA A 306 -1.70 22.76 6.45
CA ALA A 306 -2.13 22.86 7.85
C ALA A 306 -1.60 24.12 8.55
N LEU A 307 -0.40 24.58 8.21
CA LEU A 307 0.23 25.77 8.79
C LEU A 307 -0.09 27.08 8.04
N GLY A 308 -0.81 27.02 6.92
CA GLY A 308 -1.26 28.19 6.17
C GLY A 308 -2.28 29.08 6.90
N PRO A 309 -2.79 30.16 6.27
CA PRO A 309 -3.86 30.98 6.84
C PRO A 309 -5.19 30.22 6.99
N LYS A 310 -6.23 30.90 7.47
CA LYS A 310 -7.58 30.31 7.64
C LYS A 310 -8.29 29.99 6.31
N ASP A 311 -7.76 30.49 5.20
CA ASP A 311 -8.31 30.27 3.87
C ASP A 311 -8.27 28.79 3.46
N VAL A 312 -9.22 28.41 2.59
CA VAL A 312 -9.35 27.04 2.13
C VAL A 312 -8.21 26.69 1.19
N SER A 313 -7.40 25.70 1.59
CA SER A 313 -6.41 25.08 0.71
C SER A 313 -6.96 23.77 0.15
N LYS A 314 -6.83 23.58 -1.16
CA LYS A 314 -7.24 22.36 -1.88
C LYS A 314 -6.03 21.80 -2.60
N PHE A 315 -5.75 20.53 -2.38
CA PHE A 315 -4.59 19.90 -2.99
C PHE A 315 -4.91 18.45 -3.34
N VAL A 316 -4.69 18.05 -4.59
CA VAL A 316 -4.88 16.66 -5.02
C VAL A 316 -3.58 15.90 -4.84
N LEU A 317 -3.63 14.76 -4.16
CA LEU A 317 -2.54 13.82 -4.00
C LEU A 317 -2.81 12.57 -4.84
N GLY A 318 -1.75 11.86 -5.19
CA GLY A 318 -1.84 10.46 -5.59
C GLY A 318 -2.33 9.57 -4.44
N PRO A 319 -2.28 8.24 -4.60
CA PRO A 319 -2.57 7.31 -3.52
C PRO A 319 -1.75 7.66 -2.26
N LEU A 320 -2.42 7.73 -1.10
CA LEU A 320 -1.76 8.11 0.14
C LEU A 320 -0.73 7.05 0.54
N SER A 321 0.52 7.48 0.72
CA SER A 321 1.55 6.62 1.29
C SER A 321 1.25 6.30 2.75
N THR A 322 1.68 5.13 3.23
CA THR A 322 1.59 4.76 4.65
C THR A 322 2.24 5.81 5.54
N TYR A 323 3.36 6.39 5.09
CA TYR A 323 4.05 7.48 5.76
C TYR A 323 3.18 8.73 5.91
N CYS A 324 2.43 9.11 4.87
CA CYS A 324 1.50 10.24 4.91
C CYS A 324 0.27 9.96 5.79
N VAL A 325 -0.28 8.74 5.76
CA VAL A 325 -1.42 8.35 6.61
C VAL A 325 -1.07 8.49 8.09
N HIS A 326 0.10 7.99 8.52
CA HIS A 326 0.56 8.18 9.90
C HIS A 326 0.83 9.65 10.22
N PHE A 327 1.34 10.42 9.26
CA PHE A 327 1.55 11.86 9.44
C PHE A 327 0.25 12.61 9.69
N LEU A 328 -0.84 12.30 8.97
CA LEU A 328 -2.17 12.89 9.18
C LEU A 328 -2.74 12.54 10.57
N ARG A 329 -2.51 11.31 11.06
CA ARG A 329 -2.88 10.90 12.42
C ARG A 329 -2.12 11.70 13.48
N HIS A 330 -0.79 11.76 13.36
CA HIS A 330 0.03 12.58 14.27
C HIS A 330 -0.39 14.06 14.20
N MET A 331 -0.73 14.58 13.02
CA MET A 331 -1.16 15.96 12.88
C MET A 331 -2.46 16.26 13.65
N LYS A 332 -3.41 15.33 13.65
CA LYS A 332 -4.60 15.41 14.51
C LYS A 332 -4.22 15.44 15.99
N ASP A 333 -3.31 14.58 16.43
CA ASP A 333 -2.94 14.48 17.83
C ASP A 333 -2.18 15.71 18.34
N PHE A 334 -1.22 16.22 17.55
CA PHE A 334 -0.38 17.36 17.91
C PHE A 334 -1.08 18.71 17.70
N LEU A 335 -1.70 18.91 16.53
CA LEU A 335 -2.25 20.20 16.10
C LEU A 335 -3.79 20.28 16.19
N GLY A 336 -4.49 19.16 16.40
CA GLY A 336 -5.95 19.12 16.38
C GLY A 336 -6.56 19.31 14.98
N ILE A 337 -5.74 19.22 13.92
CA ILE A 337 -6.16 19.48 12.54
C ILE A 337 -6.58 18.17 11.87
N VAL A 338 -7.74 18.21 11.22
CA VAL A 338 -8.27 17.10 10.42
C VAL A 338 -8.52 17.60 9.01
N PHE A 339 -8.07 16.85 8.02
CA PHE A 339 -8.34 17.14 6.61
C PHE A 339 -9.66 16.50 6.20
N LYS A 340 -10.42 17.20 5.36
CA LYS A 340 -11.49 16.57 4.60
C LYS A 340 -10.87 15.86 3.41
N ILE A 341 -11.07 14.55 3.35
CA ILE A 341 -10.47 13.68 2.34
C ILE A 341 -11.58 13.21 1.40
N GLU A 342 -11.51 13.58 0.12
CA GLU A 342 -12.48 13.22 -0.91
C GLU A 342 -11.80 12.41 -2.01
N SER A 343 -12.50 11.43 -2.61
CA SER A 343 -12.00 10.77 -3.81
C SER A 343 -11.94 11.77 -4.98
N TYR A 344 -10.81 11.82 -5.68
CA TYR A 344 -10.64 12.71 -6.82
C TYR A 344 -10.86 11.93 -8.12
N ASP A 345 -11.92 12.29 -8.84
CA ASP A 345 -12.17 11.78 -10.20
C ASP A 345 -11.53 12.73 -11.24
N PRO A 346 -10.44 12.33 -11.90
CA PRO A 346 -9.74 13.17 -12.88
C PRO A 346 -10.51 13.42 -14.17
N LEU A 347 -11.60 12.67 -14.42
CA LEU A 347 -12.46 12.75 -15.62
C LEU A 347 -13.68 13.66 -15.40
N LYS A 348 -13.96 14.04 -14.16
CA LYS A 348 -15.15 14.83 -13.81
C LYS A 348 -15.10 16.21 -14.47
N GLY A 349 -16.02 16.45 -15.41
CA GLY A 349 -16.18 17.74 -16.11
C GLY A 349 -15.26 17.96 -17.32
N LYS A 350 -14.56 16.92 -17.81
CA LYS A 350 -13.70 17.01 -18.99
C LYS A 350 -14.37 16.50 -20.28
N SER A 351 -13.89 16.98 -21.42
CA SER A 351 -14.45 16.67 -22.75
C SER A 351 -14.29 15.18 -23.10
N ALA A 352 -15.07 14.70 -24.09
CA ALA A 352 -15.02 13.31 -24.54
C ALA A 352 -13.63 12.89 -25.09
N GLU A 353 -12.81 13.84 -25.55
CA GLU A 353 -11.43 13.57 -25.99
C GLU A 353 -10.49 13.33 -24.81
N ASP A 354 -10.66 14.05 -23.70
CA ASP A 354 -9.89 13.85 -22.47
C ASP A 354 -10.24 12.53 -21.78
N GLN A 355 -11.42 11.96 -22.05
CA GLN A 355 -11.84 10.65 -21.52
C GLN A 355 -11.13 9.46 -22.19
N LYS A 356 -10.52 9.67 -23.37
CA LYS A 356 -9.66 8.67 -24.04
C LYS A 356 -8.24 8.62 -23.48
N LEU A 357 -7.84 9.61 -22.67
CA LEU A 357 -6.51 9.63 -22.06
C LEU A 357 -6.49 8.72 -20.82
N GLU A 358 -5.52 7.81 -20.73
CA GLU A 358 -5.31 7.01 -19.52
C GLU A 358 -4.80 7.90 -18.38
N ILE A 359 -5.71 8.45 -17.55
CA ILE A 359 -5.36 9.45 -16.52
C ILE A 359 -4.73 8.85 -15.25
N GLY A 360 -3.88 7.84 -15.41
CA GLY A 360 -3.17 7.17 -14.32
C GLY A 360 -4.08 6.46 -13.32
N CYS A 361 -3.59 6.30 -12.09
CA CYS A 361 -4.28 5.63 -11.00
C CYS A 361 -5.61 6.32 -10.63
N ARG A 362 -6.63 5.51 -10.33
CA ARG A 362 -7.98 5.97 -9.93
C ARG A 362 -8.09 6.30 -8.44
N ASP A 363 -7.15 5.86 -7.62
CA ASP A 363 -7.16 6.06 -6.15
C ASP A 363 -6.58 7.42 -5.73
N LYS A 364 -6.82 8.46 -6.52
CA LYS A 364 -6.37 9.83 -6.23
C LYS A 364 -7.27 10.45 -5.17
N VAL A 365 -6.67 11.31 -4.35
CA VAL A 365 -7.32 11.86 -3.17
C VAL A 365 -7.22 13.36 -3.18
N LYS A 366 -8.36 14.04 -3.10
CA LYS A 366 -8.45 15.48 -2.88
C LYS A 366 -8.45 15.77 -1.38
N LEU A 367 -7.50 16.59 -0.95
CA LEU A 367 -7.45 17.11 0.41
C LEU A 367 -7.98 18.54 0.44
N ASP A 368 -9.04 18.73 1.21
CA ASP A 368 -9.62 20.03 1.52
C ASP A 368 -9.34 20.35 2.99
N MET A 369 -8.67 21.48 3.22
CA MET A 369 -8.40 21.99 4.56
C MET A 369 -9.24 23.25 4.80
N ARG A 370 -10.20 23.16 5.73
CA ARG A 370 -11.01 24.29 6.23
C ARG A 370 -10.73 24.50 7.71
N LYS A 371 -10.29 25.71 8.10
CA LYS A 371 -10.06 26.05 9.51
C LYS A 371 -11.31 26.64 10.15
N GLU A 372 -12.37 25.85 10.31
CA GLU A 372 -13.60 26.33 10.97
C GLU A 372 -13.47 26.35 12.51
N HIS A 373 -12.61 25.53 13.12
CA HIS A 373 -12.37 25.51 14.58
C HIS A 373 -10.90 25.37 15.01
N ALA A 374 -9.96 25.46 14.07
CA ALA A 374 -8.54 25.43 14.41
C ALA A 374 -8.09 26.79 14.94
N LEU A 375 -7.69 26.85 16.22
CA LEU A 375 -6.80 27.90 16.74
C LEU A 375 -5.71 28.12 15.68
N SER A 376 -5.53 29.34 15.16
CA SER A 376 -4.60 29.52 14.05
C SER A 376 -3.19 29.08 14.50
N ALA A 377 -2.63 28.10 13.81
CA ALA A 377 -1.25 27.67 14.04
C ALA A 377 -0.25 28.83 13.86
N SER A 378 -0.64 29.87 13.10
CA SER A 378 0.10 31.12 12.99
C SER A 378 0.19 31.91 14.30
N CYS A 379 -0.82 31.85 15.18
CA CYS A 379 -0.75 32.42 16.54
C CYS A 379 0.08 31.55 17.50
N PHE A 380 0.11 30.24 17.30
CA PHE A 380 0.89 29.31 18.13
C PHE A 380 2.40 29.56 18.04
N LEU A 381 2.91 29.93 16.86
CA LEU A 381 4.34 30.12 16.62
C LEU A 381 4.90 31.45 17.17
N ARG A 382 4.08 32.46 17.48
CA ARG A 382 4.58 33.83 17.74
C ARG A 382 4.44 34.37 19.17
N ARG A 383 3.68 33.74 20.07
CA ARG A 383 3.50 34.24 21.47
C ARG A 383 3.22 35.76 21.56
N ASP A 384 2.48 36.34 20.62
CA ASP A 384 2.06 37.74 20.68
C ASP A 384 0.81 37.89 21.55
N SER A 385 0.89 38.74 22.58
CA SER A 385 -0.13 38.97 23.61
C SER A 385 -1.37 39.74 23.13
N SER A 386 -1.36 40.30 21.92
CA SER A 386 -2.45 41.12 21.38
C SER A 386 -3.66 40.33 20.86
N CYS A 387 -3.52 39.02 20.62
CA CYS A 387 -4.62 38.19 20.09
C CYS A 387 -5.62 37.73 21.17
N PHE A 388 -5.24 37.85 22.45
CA PHE A 388 -6.00 37.29 23.58
C PHE A 388 -7.30 38.06 23.89
N LEU A 389 -7.41 39.33 23.49
CA LEU A 389 -8.53 40.20 23.87
C LEU A 389 -9.77 40.10 22.98
N GLN A 390 -9.74 39.37 21.86
CA GLN A 390 -10.89 39.25 20.95
C GLN A 390 -11.78 38.02 21.18
N GLN A 391 -11.44 37.10 22.08
CA GLN A 391 -12.14 35.80 22.22
C GLN A 391 -13.13 35.69 23.40
N LEU A 392 -13.32 36.73 24.21
CA LEU A 392 -14.18 36.66 25.40
C LEU A 392 -15.67 36.98 25.16
N SER A 393 -16.10 37.34 23.94
CA SER A 393 -17.50 37.76 23.70
C SER A 393 -18.43 36.70 23.11
N ALA A 394 -17.98 35.47 22.86
CA ALA A 394 -18.76 34.49 22.09
C ALA A 394 -19.11 33.19 22.83
N ILE A 395 -19.04 33.16 24.16
CA ILE A 395 -19.48 32.01 24.95
C ILE A 395 -20.52 32.49 25.95
N LEU A 396 -21.78 32.56 25.52
CA LEU A 396 -22.98 32.48 26.36
C LEU A 396 -24.22 32.42 25.43
N SER A 397 -24.71 31.22 25.11
CA SER A 397 -26.15 30.90 24.93
C SER A 397 -26.37 29.41 24.59
N GLU A 398 -26.72 28.68 25.66
CA GLU A 398 -27.81 27.70 25.83
C GLU A 398 -28.12 26.56 24.81
N THR A 399 -27.96 25.32 25.33
CA THR A 399 -28.75 24.05 25.35
C THR A 399 -30.13 23.91 24.61
N PRO A 400 -30.82 22.73 24.64
CA PRO A 400 -30.46 21.34 24.30
C PRO A 400 -31.52 20.67 23.36
N PHE A 401 -31.16 19.71 22.50
CA PHE A 401 -32.16 18.86 21.80
C PHE A 401 -31.60 17.45 21.60
N THR A 402 -31.96 16.50 22.47
CA THR A 402 -31.40 15.13 22.46
C THR A 402 -32.30 14.07 21.82
N THR A 403 -33.49 14.42 21.31
CA THR A 403 -34.41 13.44 20.69
C THR A 403 -34.53 13.56 19.18
N LEU A 404 -34.05 14.66 18.57
CA LEU A 404 -34.04 14.86 17.12
C LEU A 404 -32.77 14.25 16.45
N TRP A 405 -31.67 14.18 17.20
CA TRP A 405 -30.38 13.68 16.70
C TRP A 405 -30.35 12.16 16.45
N ALA A 406 -31.15 11.36 17.16
CA ALA A 406 -31.20 9.92 16.92
C ALA A 406 -31.77 9.58 15.52
N ASN A 407 -32.76 10.36 15.06
CA ASN A 407 -33.37 10.17 13.74
C ASN A 407 -32.53 10.83 12.62
N ILE A 408 -31.87 11.96 12.91
CA ILE A 408 -30.95 12.61 11.96
C ILE A 408 -29.64 11.83 11.80
N ALA A 409 -29.11 11.21 12.86
CA ALA A 409 -27.92 10.35 12.78
C ALA A 409 -28.18 9.10 11.92
N LYS A 410 -29.36 8.48 12.06
CA LYS A 410 -29.80 7.33 11.23
C LYS A 410 -29.99 7.73 9.76
N SER A 411 -30.45 8.96 9.51
CA SER A 411 -30.56 9.55 8.16
C SER A 411 -29.20 9.97 7.56
N LEU A 412 -28.23 10.36 8.40
CA LEU A 412 -26.87 10.72 8.01
C LEU A 412 -25.98 9.49 7.75
N GLU A 413 -26.19 8.38 8.45
CA GLU A 413 -25.55 7.09 8.14
C GLU A 413 -26.03 6.56 6.78
N ASN A 414 -27.33 6.58 6.51
CA ASN A 414 -27.87 6.18 5.21
C ASN A 414 -27.35 7.05 4.04
N SER A 415 -27.05 8.34 4.28
CA SER A 415 -26.49 9.21 3.24
C SER A 415 -24.97 9.08 3.09
N ARG A 416 -24.21 8.70 4.13
CA ARG A 416 -22.81 8.24 3.98
C ARG A 416 -22.73 6.93 3.20
N CYS A 417 -23.65 6.00 3.45
CA CYS A 417 -23.73 4.74 2.75
C CYS A 417 -24.23 4.87 1.30
N PHE A 418 -24.68 6.04 0.87
CA PHE A 418 -24.89 6.32 -0.55
C PHE A 418 -23.58 6.48 -1.32
N TRP A 419 -22.55 7.03 -0.66
CA TRP A 419 -21.26 7.37 -1.28
C TRP A 419 -20.11 6.43 -0.90
N TYR A 420 -20.24 5.67 0.19
CA TYR A 420 -19.25 4.71 0.68
C TYR A 420 -19.89 3.35 0.98
N GLU A 421 -19.10 2.29 0.88
CA GLU A 421 -19.54 0.96 1.28
C GLU A 421 -19.68 0.89 2.81
N CYS A 422 -20.86 0.49 3.27
CA CYS A 422 -21.17 0.36 4.70
C CYS A 422 -21.53 -1.08 5.05
N CYS A 423 -21.36 -1.46 6.31
CA CYS A 423 -21.83 -2.73 6.84
C CYS A 423 -23.35 -2.72 7.09
N LEU A 424 -24.14 -2.40 6.07
CA LEU A 424 -25.61 -2.36 6.09
C LEU A 424 -26.17 -3.27 5.00
N GLU A 425 -27.44 -3.68 5.13
CA GLU A 425 -28.14 -4.52 4.14
C GLU A 425 -28.16 -3.93 2.71
N THR A 426 -27.91 -2.62 2.56
CA THR A 426 -27.80 -1.96 1.25
C THR A 426 -26.55 -2.37 0.47
N HIS A 427 -25.49 -2.80 1.15
CA HIS A 427 -24.18 -3.14 0.57
C HIS A 427 -23.76 -4.57 0.87
N VAL A 428 -24.22 -5.13 1.99
CA VAL A 428 -23.98 -6.50 2.42
C VAL A 428 -25.32 -7.22 2.49
N LYS A 429 -25.66 -7.95 1.43
CA LYS A 429 -26.91 -8.70 1.32
C LYS A 429 -26.66 -10.03 0.65
N PHE A 430 -26.91 -11.11 1.38
CA PHE A 430 -26.75 -12.45 0.85
C PHE A 430 -27.84 -12.79 -0.18
N ASN A 431 -27.46 -12.82 -1.45
CA ASN A 431 -28.30 -13.20 -2.58
C ASN A 431 -28.09 -14.68 -2.94
N ILE A 432 -28.77 -15.56 -2.19
CA ILE A 432 -28.67 -17.02 -2.39
C ILE A 432 -29.08 -17.47 -3.80
N THR A 433 -30.13 -16.87 -4.37
CA THR A 433 -30.60 -17.21 -5.71
C THR A 433 -29.59 -16.84 -6.79
N GLY A 434 -28.86 -15.72 -6.60
CA GLY A 434 -27.79 -15.30 -7.50
C GLY A 434 -26.57 -16.22 -7.42
N LEU A 435 -26.25 -16.70 -6.21
CA LEU A 435 -25.18 -17.68 -6.01
C LEU A 435 -25.51 -19.02 -6.66
N GLU A 436 -26.72 -19.54 -6.43
CA GLU A 436 -27.18 -20.80 -7.02
C GLU A 436 -27.18 -20.74 -8.55
N LYS A 437 -27.68 -19.65 -9.13
CA LYS A 437 -27.62 -19.42 -10.57
C LYS A 437 -26.17 -19.38 -11.08
N SER A 438 -25.27 -18.70 -10.37
CA SER A 438 -23.86 -18.60 -10.76
C SER A 438 -23.17 -19.95 -10.74
N LEU A 439 -23.40 -20.77 -9.70
CA LEU A 439 -22.85 -22.12 -9.61
C LEU A 439 -23.40 -23.00 -10.73
N ASN A 440 -24.71 -23.01 -10.96
CA ASN A 440 -25.32 -23.87 -11.98
C ASN A 440 -24.95 -23.48 -13.42
N GLN A 441 -24.73 -22.20 -13.70
CA GLN A 441 -24.47 -21.71 -15.06
C GLN A 441 -22.97 -21.55 -15.39
N ARG A 442 -22.11 -21.38 -14.39
CA ARG A 442 -20.70 -21.01 -14.60
C ARG A 442 -19.69 -21.97 -13.95
N LEU A 443 -20.14 -22.96 -13.16
CA LEU A 443 -19.28 -23.99 -12.56
C LEU A 443 -19.59 -25.36 -13.17
N TYR A 444 -18.63 -25.91 -13.90
CA TYR A 444 -18.82 -27.18 -14.64
C TYR A 444 -18.16 -28.35 -13.92
N GLY A 445 -18.86 -29.49 -13.84
CA GLY A 445 -18.30 -30.76 -13.34
C GLY A 445 -18.01 -30.82 -11.84
N GLN A 446 -18.61 -29.92 -11.06
CA GLN A 446 -18.42 -29.79 -9.60
C GLN A 446 -19.74 -29.92 -8.84
N HIS A 447 -20.44 -31.05 -8.98
CA HIS A 447 -21.74 -31.28 -8.33
C HIS A 447 -21.66 -31.28 -6.80
N LEU A 448 -20.51 -31.64 -6.23
CA LEU A 448 -20.27 -31.63 -4.79
C LEU A 448 -20.24 -30.21 -4.22
N VAL A 449 -19.70 -29.23 -4.95
CA VAL A 449 -19.62 -27.84 -4.49
C VAL A 449 -21.01 -27.26 -4.26
N SER A 450 -21.92 -27.41 -5.22
CA SER A 450 -23.29 -26.90 -5.09
C SER A 450 -24.05 -27.58 -3.94
N ARG A 451 -23.78 -28.87 -3.68
CA ARG A 451 -24.40 -29.65 -2.59
C ARG A 451 -23.88 -29.28 -1.20
N THR A 452 -22.68 -28.71 -1.08
CA THR A 452 -22.07 -28.35 0.22
C THR A 452 -22.14 -26.85 0.49
N VAL A 453 -21.70 -26.02 -0.46
CA VAL A 453 -21.51 -24.57 -0.24
C VAL A 453 -22.83 -23.84 -0.08
N LEU A 454 -23.85 -24.17 -0.89
CA LEU A 454 -25.16 -23.52 -0.81
C LEU A 454 -25.86 -23.79 0.52
N PRO A 455 -26.00 -25.05 0.99
CA PRO A 455 -26.57 -25.31 2.31
C PRO A 455 -25.77 -24.71 3.46
N ALA A 456 -24.43 -24.76 3.41
CA ALA A 456 -23.57 -24.20 4.46
C ALA A 456 -23.77 -22.69 4.64
N LEU A 457 -23.75 -21.92 3.53
CA LEU A 457 -24.00 -20.49 3.57
C LEU A 457 -25.44 -20.18 3.98
N LYS A 458 -26.42 -20.93 3.48
CA LYS A 458 -27.83 -20.77 3.88
C LYS A 458 -28.00 -20.96 5.38
N ALA A 459 -27.40 -22.00 5.95
CA ALA A 459 -27.44 -22.27 7.39
C ALA A 459 -26.77 -21.14 8.19
N HIS A 460 -25.61 -20.66 7.75
CA HIS A 460 -24.86 -19.61 8.44
C HIS A 460 -25.60 -18.26 8.51
N PHE A 461 -26.28 -17.87 7.43
CA PHE A 461 -27.05 -16.62 7.40
C PHE A 461 -28.45 -16.73 8.01
N SER A 462 -29.04 -17.93 8.07
CA SER A 462 -30.40 -18.12 8.62
C SER A 462 -30.43 -18.47 10.11
N SER A 463 -29.34 -19.00 10.67
CA SER A 463 -29.26 -19.41 12.08
C SER A 463 -28.44 -18.45 12.95
N THR A 464 -28.69 -18.47 14.25
CA THR A 464 -27.79 -17.88 15.26
C THR A 464 -26.60 -18.81 15.45
N THR A 465 -25.53 -18.57 14.70
CA THR A 465 -24.27 -19.32 14.77
C THR A 465 -23.44 -18.88 15.96
N SER A 466 -22.76 -19.83 16.61
CA SER A 466 -21.89 -19.57 17.78
C SER A 466 -20.42 -19.33 17.41
N LYS A 467 -20.05 -19.47 16.13
CA LYS A 467 -18.70 -19.25 15.58
C LYS A 467 -18.75 -18.81 14.12
N ALA A 468 -17.60 -18.37 13.59
CA ALA A 468 -17.42 -18.06 12.18
C ALA A 468 -17.61 -19.30 11.27
N LEU A 469 -18.05 -19.12 10.03
CA LEU A 469 -18.12 -20.20 9.04
C LEU A 469 -16.75 -20.43 8.41
N VAL A 470 -16.30 -21.68 8.38
CA VAL A 470 -15.00 -22.06 7.83
C VAL A 470 -15.14 -23.09 6.72
N LEU A 471 -14.80 -22.70 5.49
CA LEU A 471 -14.82 -23.56 4.30
C LEU A 471 -13.39 -23.81 3.82
N SER A 472 -13.06 -25.06 3.47
CA SER A 472 -11.76 -25.40 2.88
C SER A 472 -11.91 -26.10 1.54
N PHE A 473 -11.40 -25.49 0.47
CA PHE A 473 -11.52 -25.95 -0.91
C PHE A 473 -10.23 -26.65 -1.34
N HIS A 474 -10.35 -27.91 -1.75
CA HIS A 474 -9.22 -28.76 -2.12
C HIS A 474 -9.43 -29.40 -3.49
N GLY A 475 -8.38 -29.60 -4.26
CA GLY A 475 -8.47 -30.31 -5.53
C GLY A 475 -7.44 -29.87 -6.56
N TRP A 476 -7.52 -30.43 -7.76
CA TRP A 476 -6.56 -30.13 -8.83
C TRP A 476 -6.63 -28.66 -9.30
N THR A 477 -5.57 -28.20 -9.96
CA THR A 477 -5.50 -26.84 -10.50
C THR A 477 -6.51 -26.63 -11.63
N GLY A 478 -7.11 -25.44 -11.68
CA GLY A 478 -8.08 -25.08 -12.72
C GLY A 478 -9.49 -25.70 -12.58
N GLY A 479 -9.79 -26.36 -11.45
CA GLY A 479 -11.11 -26.94 -11.18
C GLY A 479 -12.22 -25.95 -10.76
N GLY A 480 -11.88 -24.69 -10.48
CA GLY A 480 -12.86 -23.62 -10.16
C GLY A 480 -12.84 -23.10 -8.72
N LYS A 481 -11.88 -23.48 -7.88
CA LYS A 481 -11.77 -23.03 -6.46
C LYS A 481 -11.90 -21.50 -6.30
N ASN A 482 -11.08 -20.74 -7.03
CA ASN A 482 -11.08 -19.26 -6.96
C ASN A 482 -12.34 -18.65 -7.60
N TYR A 483 -12.96 -19.34 -8.57
CA TYR A 483 -14.25 -18.90 -9.14
C TYR A 483 -15.37 -19.01 -8.11
N VAL A 484 -15.39 -20.08 -7.30
CA VAL A 484 -16.42 -20.28 -6.27
C VAL A 484 -16.27 -19.24 -5.17
N SER A 485 -15.05 -18.96 -4.68
CA SER A 485 -14.84 -17.90 -3.69
C SER A 485 -15.24 -16.51 -4.22
N GLN A 486 -14.98 -16.25 -5.51
CA GLN A 486 -15.47 -15.04 -6.20
C GLN A 486 -17.01 -14.99 -6.24
N PHE A 487 -17.69 -16.09 -6.60
CA PHE A 487 -19.16 -16.12 -6.63
C PHE A 487 -19.77 -15.91 -5.25
N ILE A 488 -19.15 -16.44 -4.20
CA ILE A 488 -19.57 -16.20 -2.81
C ILE A 488 -19.46 -14.70 -2.50
N ALA A 489 -18.32 -14.07 -2.79
CA ALA A 489 -18.14 -12.64 -2.57
C ALA A 489 -19.15 -11.80 -3.38
N GLU A 490 -19.35 -12.09 -4.66
CA GLU A 490 -20.33 -11.42 -5.53
C GLU A 490 -21.78 -11.61 -5.03
N SER A 491 -22.06 -12.70 -4.32
CA SER A 491 -23.40 -12.97 -3.77
C SER A 491 -23.68 -12.28 -2.44
N ILE A 492 -22.64 -11.88 -1.69
CA ILE A 492 -22.77 -11.27 -0.37
C ILE A 492 -22.59 -9.75 -0.45
N TYR A 493 -21.62 -9.29 -1.24
CA TYR A 493 -21.20 -7.90 -1.29
C TYR A 493 -21.56 -7.26 -2.62
N LYS A 494 -22.13 -6.06 -2.57
CA LYS A 494 -22.47 -5.26 -3.77
C LYS A 494 -21.29 -5.06 -4.72
N TYR A 495 -20.08 -4.92 -4.18
CA TYR A 495 -18.84 -4.74 -4.96
C TYR A 495 -18.04 -6.06 -5.15
N GLY A 496 -18.59 -7.21 -4.74
CA GLY A 496 -17.94 -8.51 -4.85
C GLY A 496 -16.55 -8.54 -4.24
N MET A 497 -15.57 -9.06 -5.00
CA MET A 497 -14.17 -9.14 -4.57
C MET A 497 -13.48 -7.79 -4.32
N LYS A 498 -14.06 -6.67 -4.79
CA LYS A 498 -13.52 -5.32 -4.56
C LYS A 498 -14.07 -4.67 -3.29
N SER A 499 -14.95 -5.37 -2.57
CA SER A 499 -15.50 -4.89 -1.29
C SER A 499 -14.39 -4.71 -0.26
N THR A 500 -14.49 -3.65 0.54
CA THR A 500 -13.61 -3.37 1.68
C THR A 500 -13.71 -4.42 2.80
N PHE A 501 -14.82 -5.18 2.82
CA PHE A 501 -15.09 -6.27 3.75
C PHE A 501 -14.57 -7.63 3.27
N VAL A 502 -14.04 -7.70 2.05
CA VAL A 502 -13.39 -8.91 1.51
C VAL A 502 -11.88 -8.74 1.58
N ARG A 503 -11.18 -9.71 2.17
CA ARG A 503 -9.70 -9.76 2.16
C ARG A 503 -9.21 -11.03 1.52
N TYR A 504 -8.24 -10.87 0.64
CA TYR A 504 -7.68 -11.94 -0.16
C TYR A 504 -6.18 -12.05 0.10
N PHE A 505 -5.76 -13.15 0.72
CA PHE A 505 -4.38 -13.47 1.04
C PHE A 505 -3.89 -14.57 0.13
N ILE A 506 -2.82 -14.31 -0.61
CA ILE A 506 -2.08 -15.31 -1.41
C ILE A 506 -0.86 -15.75 -0.63
N GLY A 507 -0.72 -17.04 -0.35
CA GLY A 507 0.32 -17.62 0.49
C GLY A 507 1.74 -17.18 0.13
N GLY A 508 2.22 -17.55 -1.06
CA GLY A 508 3.58 -17.25 -1.49
C GLY A 508 3.89 -15.77 -1.74
N TYR A 509 2.88 -14.91 -1.84
CA TYR A 509 3.05 -13.48 -2.07
C TYR A 509 3.02 -12.66 -0.76
N HIS A 510 2.08 -12.96 0.13
CA HIS A 510 1.93 -12.22 1.39
C HIS A 510 2.85 -12.77 2.48
N PHE A 511 3.25 -14.05 2.39
CA PHE A 511 4.08 -14.71 3.39
C PHE A 511 5.33 -15.36 2.74
N PRO A 512 6.17 -14.60 2.02
CA PRO A 512 7.27 -15.16 1.22
C PRO A 512 8.44 -15.70 2.06
N ASP A 513 8.71 -15.13 3.24
CA ASP A 513 9.88 -15.49 4.05
C ASP A 513 9.50 -16.36 5.27
N ARG A 514 10.01 -17.59 5.29
CA ARG A 514 9.78 -18.56 6.38
C ARG A 514 10.39 -18.11 7.72
N LYS A 515 11.28 -17.12 7.76
CA LYS A 515 11.88 -16.60 9.00
C LYS A 515 11.02 -15.56 9.71
N LEU A 516 9.99 -15.03 9.04
CA LEU A 516 9.15 -13.94 9.56
C LEU A 516 7.80 -14.41 10.10
N VAL A 517 7.66 -15.71 10.43
CA VAL A 517 6.40 -16.32 10.87
C VAL A 517 5.75 -15.57 12.02
N ASP A 518 6.51 -15.19 13.05
CA ASP A 518 5.96 -14.49 14.22
C ASP A 518 5.43 -13.09 13.88
N VAL A 519 6.11 -12.39 12.97
CA VAL A 519 5.65 -11.09 12.45
C VAL A 519 4.37 -11.25 11.65
N TYR A 520 4.29 -12.27 10.80
CA TYR A 520 3.09 -12.57 10.02
C TYR A 520 1.91 -12.94 10.92
N LYS A 521 2.15 -13.71 11.99
CA LYS A 521 1.12 -14.03 12.99
C LYS A 521 0.53 -12.76 13.60
N GLN A 522 1.37 -11.83 14.03
CA GLN A 522 0.92 -10.57 14.62
C GLN A 522 0.13 -9.71 13.62
N GLN A 523 0.67 -9.52 12.41
CA GLN A 523 0.04 -8.71 11.37
C GLN A 523 -1.33 -9.28 10.97
N LEU A 524 -1.42 -10.60 10.80
CA LEU A 524 -2.66 -11.26 10.43
C LEU A 524 -3.73 -11.11 11.52
N ARG A 525 -3.35 -11.23 12.79
CA ARG A 525 -4.24 -11.02 13.94
C ARG A 525 -4.80 -9.60 13.99
N GLU A 526 -3.94 -8.60 13.81
CA GLU A 526 -4.33 -7.18 13.82
C GLU A 526 -5.25 -6.84 12.65
N TRP A 527 -4.97 -7.36 11.45
CA TRP A 527 -5.79 -7.12 10.27
C TRP A 527 -7.18 -7.75 10.37
N ILE A 528 -7.27 -9.00 10.80
CA ILE A 528 -8.57 -9.66 10.98
C ILE A 528 -9.41 -8.91 12.01
N LYS A 529 -8.82 -8.55 13.15
CA LYS A 529 -9.49 -7.77 14.18
C LYS A 529 -9.97 -6.39 13.67
N GLY A 530 -9.13 -5.68 12.93
CA GLY A 530 -9.47 -4.37 12.36
C GLY A 530 -10.62 -4.44 11.35
N ASN A 531 -10.68 -5.51 10.56
CA ASN A 531 -11.74 -5.70 9.58
C ASN A 531 -13.07 -6.07 10.22
N VAL A 532 -13.07 -7.05 11.12
CA VAL A 532 -14.32 -7.50 11.77
C VAL A 532 -14.90 -6.41 12.67
N SER A 533 -14.04 -5.60 13.31
CA SER A 533 -14.51 -4.41 14.06
C SER A 533 -15.16 -3.34 13.17
N THR A 534 -14.83 -3.32 11.87
CA THR A 534 -15.50 -2.44 10.89
C THR A 534 -16.79 -3.07 10.37
N CYS A 535 -16.79 -4.38 10.12
CA CYS A 535 -17.98 -5.12 9.70
C CYS A 535 -17.93 -6.59 10.12
N GLN A 536 -18.91 -7.02 10.91
CA GLN A 536 -19.02 -8.40 11.40
C GLN A 536 -19.19 -9.44 10.28
N TYR A 537 -19.71 -9.02 9.13
CA TYR A 537 -19.90 -9.84 7.93
C TYR A 537 -18.64 -9.86 7.04
N SER A 538 -17.44 -9.82 7.60
CA SER A 538 -16.20 -9.82 6.81
C SER A 538 -15.91 -11.21 6.23
N LEU A 539 -15.38 -11.26 5.00
CA LEU A 539 -14.96 -12.47 4.30
C LEU A 539 -13.44 -12.48 4.14
N PHE A 540 -12.81 -13.53 4.64
CA PHE A 540 -11.37 -13.75 4.53
C PHE A 540 -11.12 -14.96 3.62
N ILE A 541 -10.39 -14.74 2.53
CA ILE A 541 -10.01 -15.77 1.56
C ILE A 541 -8.49 -15.95 1.63
N PHE A 542 -8.05 -17.17 1.91
CA PHE A 542 -6.66 -17.57 1.94
C PHE A 542 -6.40 -18.52 0.77
N ASP A 543 -5.70 -18.04 -0.25
CA ASP A 543 -5.32 -18.76 -1.45
C ASP A 543 -3.88 -19.28 -1.37
N GLU A 544 -3.62 -20.40 -2.05
CA GLU A 544 -2.35 -21.13 -2.02
C GLU A 544 -1.86 -21.39 -0.58
N VAL A 545 -2.75 -21.87 0.28
CA VAL A 545 -2.43 -22.14 1.70
C VAL A 545 -1.27 -23.14 1.84
N ASP A 546 -1.15 -24.08 0.91
CA ASP A 546 -0.04 -25.02 0.84
C ASP A 546 1.34 -24.37 0.68
N ARG A 547 1.39 -23.11 0.23
CA ARG A 547 2.62 -22.30 0.10
C ARG A 547 2.86 -21.37 1.28
N MET A 548 1.97 -21.32 2.27
CA MET A 548 2.19 -20.53 3.48
C MET A 548 3.23 -21.19 4.38
N PRO A 549 4.11 -20.41 5.04
CA PRO A 549 4.98 -20.94 6.07
C PRO A 549 4.16 -21.61 7.19
N PRO A 550 4.54 -22.83 7.63
CA PRO A 550 3.87 -23.50 8.74
C PRO A 550 3.78 -22.62 9.98
N GLY A 551 2.63 -22.68 10.65
CA GLY A 551 2.34 -21.92 11.86
C GLY A 551 1.68 -20.57 11.63
N VAL A 552 1.80 -19.92 10.46
CA VAL A 552 1.16 -18.60 10.21
C VAL A 552 -0.35 -18.63 10.49
N LEU A 553 -1.02 -19.73 10.12
CA LEU A 553 -2.44 -19.94 10.35
C LEU A 553 -2.83 -20.16 11.82
N ASP A 554 -1.88 -20.39 12.74
CA ASP A 554 -2.23 -20.48 14.17
C ASP A 554 -2.70 -19.13 14.72
N ALA A 555 -2.29 -18.03 14.09
CA ALA A 555 -2.71 -16.69 14.51
C ALA A 555 -4.22 -16.46 14.40
N ILE A 556 -4.90 -17.23 13.55
CA ILE A 556 -6.34 -17.07 13.32
C ILE A 556 -7.18 -18.01 14.17
N LYS A 557 -6.56 -19.00 14.83
CA LYS A 557 -7.23 -19.97 15.70
C LYS A 557 -8.21 -19.34 16.69
N PRO A 558 -7.84 -18.28 17.45
CA PRO A 558 -8.75 -17.71 18.44
C PRO A 558 -10.07 -17.21 17.83
N PHE A 559 -10.05 -16.79 16.57
CA PHE A 559 -11.23 -16.25 15.87
C PHE A 559 -12.15 -17.32 15.28
N LEU A 560 -11.70 -18.57 15.22
CA LEU A 560 -12.44 -19.70 14.65
C LEU A 560 -13.04 -20.62 15.73
N GLU A 561 -12.65 -20.43 17.00
CA GLU A 561 -13.19 -21.17 18.15
C GLU A 561 -14.64 -20.75 18.50
N TYR A 562 -15.31 -21.56 19.33
CA TYR A 562 -16.68 -21.33 19.82
C TYR A 562 -16.76 -20.22 20.88
N THR A 563 -16.14 -19.08 20.61
CA THR A 563 -16.10 -17.91 21.48
C THR A 563 -16.79 -16.75 20.78
N GLN A 564 -17.91 -16.27 21.34
CA GLN A 564 -18.69 -15.17 20.74
C GLN A 564 -17.92 -13.84 20.68
N MET A 565 -16.97 -13.63 21.59
CA MET A 565 -16.23 -12.38 21.72
C MET A 565 -14.75 -12.68 21.89
N VAL A 566 -13.93 -12.31 20.90
CA VAL A 566 -12.47 -12.42 20.98
C VAL A 566 -11.91 -11.01 20.97
N ASP A 567 -11.19 -10.63 22.02
CA ASP A 567 -10.68 -9.27 22.23
C ASP A 567 -11.75 -8.16 22.06
N GLY A 568 -13.01 -8.45 22.43
CA GLY A 568 -14.15 -7.52 22.37
C GLY A 568 -14.81 -7.38 21.00
N VAL A 569 -14.54 -8.29 20.06
CA VAL A 569 -15.12 -8.29 18.70
C VAL A 569 -15.87 -9.60 18.44
N ASP A 570 -17.03 -9.50 17.78
CA ASP A 570 -17.89 -10.64 17.42
C ASP A 570 -17.56 -11.17 16.02
N PHE A 571 -17.17 -12.45 15.96
CA PHE A 571 -16.77 -13.16 14.74
C PHE A 571 -17.84 -14.10 14.19
N THR A 572 -19.00 -14.23 14.85
CA THR A 572 -20.03 -15.23 14.54
C THR A 572 -20.64 -15.11 13.14
N LYS A 573 -20.52 -13.94 12.50
CA LYS A 573 -21.00 -13.64 11.14
C LYS A 573 -19.89 -13.53 10.08
N SER A 574 -18.65 -13.78 10.46
CA SER A 574 -17.51 -13.78 9.55
C SER A 574 -17.37 -15.13 8.84
N ILE A 575 -16.80 -15.09 7.63
CA ILE A 575 -16.58 -16.28 6.80
C ILE A 575 -15.09 -16.38 6.46
N PHE A 576 -14.54 -17.58 6.60
CA PHE A 576 -13.16 -17.91 6.26
C PHE A 576 -13.17 -18.99 5.17
N ILE A 577 -12.45 -18.73 4.08
CA ILE A 577 -12.31 -19.66 2.96
C ILE A 577 -10.83 -19.96 2.73
N PHE A 578 -10.44 -21.22 2.83
CA PHE A 578 -9.09 -21.70 2.52
C PHE A 578 -9.09 -22.38 1.15
N LEU A 579 -8.13 -22.06 0.29
CA LEU A 579 -7.96 -22.68 -1.03
C LEU A 579 -6.60 -23.36 -1.07
N SER A 580 -6.59 -24.65 -1.44
CA SER A 580 -5.36 -25.42 -1.59
C SER A 580 -5.44 -26.44 -2.72
N ASN A 581 -4.26 -26.81 -3.24
CA ASN A 581 -4.12 -27.92 -4.19
C ASN A 581 -3.77 -29.26 -3.51
N VAL A 582 -3.57 -29.27 -2.19
CA VAL A 582 -3.30 -30.49 -1.40
C VAL A 582 -4.44 -31.50 -1.57
N GLY A 583 -4.08 -32.78 -1.74
CA GLY A 583 -5.01 -33.87 -2.01
C GLY A 583 -5.58 -33.89 -3.44
N GLY A 584 -5.16 -32.96 -4.32
CA GLY A 584 -5.64 -32.93 -5.70
C GLY A 584 -5.30 -34.18 -6.50
N SER A 585 -4.10 -34.75 -6.29
CA SER A 585 -3.65 -36.01 -6.90
C SER A 585 -4.52 -37.19 -6.51
N ASP A 586 -4.85 -37.29 -5.22
CA ASP A 586 -5.57 -38.41 -4.62
C ASP A 586 -7.04 -38.37 -5.03
N ILE A 587 -7.65 -37.19 -5.04
CA ILE A 587 -8.97 -36.98 -5.61
C ILE A 587 -8.96 -37.40 -7.09
N ALA A 588 -7.96 -36.98 -7.86
CA ALA A 588 -7.90 -37.34 -9.28
C ALA A 588 -7.73 -38.85 -9.50
N LYS A 589 -6.95 -39.52 -8.65
CA LYS A 589 -6.79 -40.99 -8.67
C LYS A 589 -8.09 -41.71 -8.34
N TYR A 590 -8.80 -41.29 -7.29
CA TYR A 590 -10.08 -41.88 -6.93
C TYR A 590 -11.13 -41.71 -8.04
N VAL A 591 -11.22 -40.52 -8.61
CA VAL A 591 -12.15 -40.23 -9.72
C VAL A 591 -11.79 -41.06 -10.95
N TYR A 592 -10.50 -41.30 -11.20
CA TYR A 592 -10.04 -42.21 -12.26
C TYR A 592 -10.47 -43.66 -12.00
N ASP A 593 -10.37 -44.13 -10.76
CA ASP A 593 -10.75 -45.50 -10.39
C ASP A 593 -12.27 -45.72 -10.53
N VAL A 594 -13.09 -44.73 -10.15
CA VAL A 594 -14.55 -44.75 -10.35
C VAL A 594 -14.88 -44.79 -11.85
N TRP A 595 -14.20 -43.97 -12.65
CA TRP A 595 -14.38 -43.98 -14.10
C TRP A 595 -13.98 -45.33 -14.73
N LYS A 596 -12.88 -45.93 -14.28
CA LYS A 596 -12.41 -47.25 -14.74
C LYS A 596 -13.41 -48.37 -14.44
N GLN A 597 -14.19 -48.23 -13.37
CA GLN A 597 -15.27 -49.14 -13.01
C GLN A 597 -16.56 -48.92 -13.83
N GLY A 598 -16.60 -47.91 -14.70
CA GLY A 598 -17.78 -47.56 -15.49
C GLY A 598 -18.89 -46.88 -14.68
N LEU A 599 -18.58 -46.43 -13.46
CA LEU A 599 -19.54 -45.72 -12.62
C LEU A 599 -19.64 -44.25 -13.05
N PRO A 600 -20.84 -43.64 -12.98
CA PRO A 600 -21.02 -42.25 -13.34
C PRO A 600 -20.30 -41.34 -12.32
N ARG A 601 -19.69 -40.26 -12.80
CA ARG A 601 -18.99 -39.27 -11.96
C ARG A 601 -19.88 -38.70 -10.85
N GLU A 602 -21.17 -38.49 -11.16
CA GLU A 602 -22.16 -37.93 -10.25
C GLU A 602 -22.51 -38.87 -9.08
N SER A 603 -22.09 -40.15 -9.15
CA SER A 603 -22.20 -41.10 -8.03
C SER A 603 -21.20 -40.82 -6.91
N ILE A 604 -20.11 -40.10 -7.19
CA ILE A 604 -19.10 -39.75 -6.19
C ILE A 604 -19.75 -38.85 -5.14
N THR A 605 -19.65 -39.26 -3.88
CA THR A 605 -20.18 -38.55 -2.71
C THR A 605 -19.08 -37.82 -1.94
N LEU A 606 -19.47 -36.93 -1.02
CA LEU A 606 -18.51 -36.25 -0.13
C LEU A 606 -17.81 -37.26 0.80
N GLN A 607 -18.55 -38.23 1.32
CA GLN A 607 -18.05 -39.23 2.26
C GLN A 607 -16.91 -40.07 1.66
N ASP A 608 -17.02 -40.40 0.37
CA ASP A 608 -15.97 -41.12 -0.36
C ASP A 608 -14.65 -40.36 -0.34
N LEU A 609 -14.71 -39.05 -0.62
CA LEU A 609 -13.53 -38.21 -0.76
C LEU A 609 -12.98 -37.73 0.57
N GLU A 610 -13.83 -37.55 1.59
CA GLU A 610 -13.41 -37.25 2.95
C GLU A 610 -12.44 -38.31 3.47
N SER A 611 -12.76 -39.60 3.27
CA SER A 611 -11.92 -40.72 3.72
C SER A 611 -10.50 -40.72 3.12
N ILE A 612 -10.33 -40.08 1.97
CA ILE A 612 -9.07 -39.97 1.22
C ILE A 612 -8.35 -38.68 1.56
N MET A 613 -9.10 -37.57 1.63
CA MET A 613 -8.55 -36.24 1.81
C MET A 613 -8.04 -36.00 3.22
N TYR A 614 -8.78 -36.44 4.25
CA TYR A 614 -8.41 -36.19 5.64
C TYR A 614 -6.97 -36.68 5.89
N PRO A 615 -6.60 -37.96 5.66
CA PRO A 615 -5.24 -38.44 5.88
C PRO A 615 -4.15 -37.65 5.15
N VAL A 616 -4.40 -37.21 3.91
CA VAL A 616 -3.42 -36.48 3.08
C VAL A 616 -3.19 -35.06 3.62
N ILE A 617 -4.27 -34.37 3.96
CA ILE A 617 -4.22 -33.02 4.55
C ILE A 617 -3.51 -33.06 5.91
N PHE A 618 -3.67 -34.14 6.69
CA PHE A 618 -3.02 -34.32 8.00
C PHE A 618 -1.52 -34.65 7.91
N ASN A 619 -1.07 -35.36 6.86
CA ASN A 619 0.28 -35.94 6.82
C ASN A 619 1.27 -35.25 5.86
N GLU A 620 0.82 -34.50 4.85
CA GLU A 620 1.74 -33.83 3.92
C GLU A 620 2.41 -32.59 4.52
N ASN A 621 3.70 -32.37 4.18
CA ASN A 621 4.50 -31.20 4.57
C ASN A 621 4.02 -29.88 3.89
N SER A 622 2.79 -29.44 4.16
CA SER A 622 2.16 -28.24 3.58
C SER A 622 1.92 -27.15 4.63
N GLY A 623 1.40 -25.97 4.27
CA GLY A 623 1.00 -24.92 5.24
C GLY A 623 -0.07 -25.33 6.26
N PHE A 624 -0.72 -26.49 6.06
CA PHE A 624 -1.59 -27.14 7.04
C PHE A 624 -0.85 -28.07 8.00
N GLN A 625 0.39 -28.44 7.68
CA GLN A 625 1.25 -29.19 8.58
C GLN A 625 1.45 -28.36 9.84
N PHE A 626 1.01 -28.91 10.97
CA PHE A 626 1.06 -28.28 12.29
C PHE A 626 0.10 -27.12 12.54
N SER A 627 -0.86 -26.81 11.64
CA SER A 627 -1.87 -25.81 11.99
C SER A 627 -2.82 -26.39 13.04
N GLU A 628 -2.91 -25.73 14.20
CA GLU A 628 -3.84 -26.12 15.27
C GLU A 628 -5.32 -26.02 14.83
N LEU A 629 -5.60 -25.47 13.64
CA LEU A 629 -6.93 -25.34 13.07
C LEU A 629 -7.57 -26.68 12.70
N ILE A 630 -6.77 -27.61 12.18
CA ILE A 630 -7.27 -28.92 11.74
C ILE A 630 -7.32 -29.90 12.92
N SER A 631 -6.29 -29.91 13.78
CA SER A 631 -6.26 -30.77 14.97
C SER A 631 -7.36 -30.45 15.97
N ASN A 632 -7.84 -29.20 16.02
CA ASN A 632 -8.97 -28.78 16.87
C ASN A 632 -10.33 -28.79 16.14
N HIS A 633 -10.43 -29.42 14.96
CA HIS A 633 -11.67 -29.54 14.18
C HIS A 633 -12.39 -28.20 13.92
N LEU A 634 -11.64 -27.13 13.60
CA LEU A 634 -12.21 -25.79 13.42
C LEU A 634 -12.79 -25.54 12.01
N ILE A 635 -12.44 -26.37 11.03
CA ILE A 635 -13.00 -26.32 9.66
C ILE A 635 -14.37 -27.01 9.63
N ASP A 636 -15.41 -26.30 9.17
CA ASP A 636 -16.78 -26.82 9.13
C ASP A 636 -17.00 -27.77 7.95
N HIS A 637 -16.49 -27.41 6.78
CA HIS A 637 -16.70 -28.18 5.56
C HIS A 637 -15.43 -28.22 4.69
N PHE A 638 -14.99 -29.45 4.40
CA PHE A 638 -14.02 -29.72 3.35
C PHE A 638 -14.77 -29.93 2.04
N VAL A 639 -14.47 -29.09 1.04
CA VAL A 639 -15.14 -29.09 -0.26
C VAL A 639 -14.17 -29.59 -1.34
N PRO A 640 -14.33 -30.84 -1.80
CA PRO A 640 -13.51 -31.39 -2.88
C PRO A 640 -13.89 -30.81 -4.25
N PHE A 641 -12.88 -30.48 -5.04
CA PHE A 641 -12.96 -30.09 -6.43
C PHE A 641 -12.39 -31.20 -7.30
N LEU A 642 -13.27 -31.80 -8.09
CA LEU A 642 -12.97 -32.92 -8.96
C LEU A 642 -12.19 -32.45 -10.20
N PRO A 643 -11.28 -33.27 -10.78
CA PRO A 643 -10.59 -32.91 -12.01
C PRO A 643 -11.57 -32.79 -13.19
N LEU A 644 -11.36 -31.84 -14.09
CA LEU A 644 -12.30 -31.54 -15.17
C LEU A 644 -12.09 -32.46 -16.37
N GLU A 645 -13.12 -33.19 -16.76
CA GLU A 645 -13.16 -33.94 -18.01
C GLU A 645 -13.28 -33.05 -19.26
N ARG A 646 -12.94 -33.62 -20.43
CA ARG A 646 -13.02 -32.92 -21.72
C ARG A 646 -14.37 -32.25 -21.99
N VAL A 647 -15.48 -32.88 -21.58
CA VAL A 647 -16.84 -32.30 -21.73
C VAL A 647 -17.01 -31.00 -20.94
N HIS A 648 -16.46 -30.92 -19.73
CA HIS A 648 -16.51 -29.71 -18.90
C HIS A 648 -15.65 -28.59 -19.46
N VAL A 649 -14.48 -28.96 -19.99
CA VAL A 649 -13.57 -28.00 -20.64
C VAL A 649 -14.20 -27.43 -21.91
N LYS A 650 -14.94 -28.27 -22.66
CA LYS A 650 -15.75 -27.82 -23.80
C LYS A 650 -16.78 -26.78 -23.38
N SER A 651 -17.50 -26.99 -22.28
CA SER A 651 -18.41 -25.98 -21.72
C SER A 651 -17.70 -24.68 -21.33
N CYS A 652 -16.48 -24.74 -20.81
CA CYS A 652 -15.67 -23.54 -20.56
C CYS A 652 -15.32 -22.77 -21.84
N VAL A 653 -14.99 -23.48 -22.94
CA VAL A 653 -14.74 -22.86 -24.25
C VAL A 653 -16.00 -22.15 -24.75
N TYR A 654 -17.15 -22.83 -24.70
CA TYR A 654 -18.44 -22.23 -25.10
C TYR A 654 -18.78 -20.98 -24.29
N ASP A 655 -18.54 -20.98 -22.97
CA ASP A 655 -18.79 -19.81 -22.13
C ASP A 655 -17.88 -18.64 -22.50
N GLN A 656 -16.59 -18.88 -22.82
CA GLN A 656 -15.67 -17.83 -23.27
C GLN A 656 -16.07 -17.24 -24.62
N LEU A 657 -16.48 -18.07 -25.57
CA LEU A 657 -16.95 -17.63 -26.88
C LEU A 657 -18.24 -16.80 -26.76
N LYS A 658 -19.19 -17.26 -25.94
CA LYS A 658 -20.44 -16.56 -25.67
C LYS A 658 -20.23 -15.18 -25.06
N ARG A 659 -19.28 -15.03 -24.13
CA ARG A 659 -18.94 -13.72 -23.53
C ARG A 659 -18.38 -12.72 -24.53
N ARG A 660 -17.76 -13.20 -25.61
CA ARG A 660 -17.19 -12.39 -26.69
C ARG A 660 -18.15 -12.21 -27.87
N SER A 661 -19.36 -12.74 -27.79
CA SER A 661 -20.33 -12.75 -28.89
C SER A 661 -19.80 -13.38 -30.19
N VAL A 662 -18.84 -14.30 -30.07
CA VAL A 662 -18.26 -15.04 -31.21
C VAL A 662 -18.88 -16.43 -31.27
N GLN A 663 -19.26 -16.87 -32.46
CA GLN A 663 -19.67 -18.25 -32.72
C GLN A 663 -18.60 -18.93 -33.58
N LEU A 664 -18.16 -20.10 -33.14
CA LEU A 664 -17.22 -20.95 -33.89
C LEU A 664 -17.87 -22.29 -34.18
N ASP A 665 -17.47 -22.91 -35.28
CA ASP A 665 -17.93 -24.23 -35.67
C ASP A 665 -17.45 -25.30 -34.68
N ALA A 666 -18.19 -26.40 -34.60
CA ALA A 666 -17.89 -27.52 -33.70
C ALA A 666 -16.48 -28.12 -33.94
N THR A 667 -16.00 -28.07 -35.19
CA THR A 667 -14.66 -28.51 -35.60
C THR A 667 -13.57 -27.64 -35.00
N THR A 668 -13.72 -26.32 -35.07
CA THR A 668 -12.78 -25.34 -34.49
C THR A 668 -12.71 -25.45 -32.97
N ILE A 669 -13.85 -25.68 -32.31
CA ILE A 669 -13.89 -25.93 -30.86
C ILE A 669 -13.11 -27.19 -30.51
N ASP A 670 -13.23 -28.26 -31.29
CA ASP A 670 -12.49 -29.49 -31.06
C ASP A 670 -10.97 -29.31 -31.29
N GLU A 671 -10.54 -28.41 -32.19
CA GLU A 671 -9.13 -28.02 -32.35
C GLU A 671 -8.58 -27.30 -31.12
N ILE A 672 -9.33 -26.32 -30.59
CA ILE A 672 -8.97 -25.65 -29.32
C ILE A 672 -8.81 -26.69 -28.22
N LEU A 673 -9.73 -27.65 -28.12
CA LEU A 673 -9.68 -28.72 -27.13
C LEU A 673 -8.50 -29.67 -27.33
N LYS A 674 -8.01 -29.90 -28.55
CA LYS A 674 -6.81 -30.73 -28.83
C LYS A 674 -5.52 -30.08 -28.32
N THR A 675 -5.47 -28.75 -28.24
CA THR A 675 -4.26 -28.07 -27.71
C THR A 675 -4.07 -28.28 -26.21
N ILE A 676 -5.11 -28.71 -25.50
CA ILE A 676 -5.11 -28.89 -24.05
C ILE A 676 -4.48 -30.23 -23.70
N THR A 677 -3.62 -30.23 -22.69
CA THR A 677 -3.00 -31.46 -22.18
C THR A 677 -3.96 -32.18 -21.25
N TYR A 678 -4.16 -33.48 -21.46
CA TYR A 678 -5.01 -34.33 -20.63
C TYR A 678 -4.19 -35.44 -19.96
N PHE A 679 -4.67 -35.92 -18.81
CA PHE A 679 -4.07 -36.97 -18.00
C PHE A 679 -5.14 -37.95 -17.46
N PRO A 680 -4.75 -39.18 -17.05
CA PRO A 680 -3.43 -39.80 -17.25
C PRO A 680 -3.16 -40.07 -18.75
N ASN A 681 -1.90 -40.29 -19.13
CA ASN A 681 -1.47 -40.31 -20.54
C ASN A 681 -2.19 -41.39 -21.38
N GLU A 682 -2.57 -42.50 -20.75
CA GLU A 682 -3.20 -43.64 -21.41
C GLU A 682 -4.67 -43.37 -21.75
N ALA A 683 -5.38 -42.65 -20.89
CA ALA A 683 -6.82 -42.40 -21.01
C ALA A 683 -7.18 -40.98 -21.47
N GLN A 684 -6.27 -40.01 -21.31
CA GLN A 684 -6.43 -38.59 -21.68
C GLN A 684 -7.78 -37.98 -21.28
N ILE A 685 -8.25 -38.28 -20.07
CA ILE A 685 -9.61 -37.95 -19.65
C ILE A 685 -9.71 -36.59 -18.94
N PHE A 686 -8.76 -36.25 -18.08
CA PHE A 686 -8.81 -35.04 -17.24
C PHE A 686 -7.87 -33.95 -17.74
N SER A 687 -8.30 -32.69 -17.77
CA SER A 687 -7.45 -31.56 -18.17
C SER A 687 -6.43 -31.22 -17.10
N SER A 688 -5.15 -31.16 -17.48
CA SER A 688 -4.04 -30.84 -16.56
C SER A 688 -4.11 -29.41 -16.00
N SER A 689 -4.75 -28.50 -16.73
CA SER A 689 -4.90 -27.08 -16.37
C SER A 689 -6.36 -26.67 -16.07
N GLY A 690 -7.28 -27.63 -16.05
CA GLY A 690 -8.72 -27.39 -15.96
C GLY A 690 -9.17 -26.34 -16.97
N CYS A 691 -9.89 -25.30 -16.50
CA CYS A 691 -10.31 -24.17 -17.33
C CYS A 691 -9.39 -22.93 -17.25
N LYS A 692 -8.24 -23.02 -16.55
CA LYS A 692 -7.37 -21.86 -16.23
C LYS A 692 -6.81 -21.17 -17.48
N ARG A 693 -6.45 -21.95 -18.50
CA ARG A 693 -5.78 -21.45 -19.73
C ARG A 693 -6.73 -21.26 -20.92
N ILE A 694 -8.04 -21.47 -20.73
CA ILE A 694 -9.00 -21.49 -21.83
C ILE A 694 -9.17 -20.11 -22.45
N ALA A 695 -9.29 -19.05 -21.65
CA ALA A 695 -9.45 -17.69 -22.17
C ALA A 695 -8.29 -17.28 -23.11
N GLN A 696 -7.05 -17.53 -22.68
CA GLN A 696 -5.83 -17.26 -23.47
C GLN A 696 -5.78 -18.08 -24.76
N LYS A 697 -6.15 -19.37 -24.70
CA LYS A 697 -6.17 -20.23 -25.87
C LYS A 697 -7.24 -19.82 -26.88
N VAL A 698 -8.45 -19.55 -26.41
CA VAL A 698 -9.54 -19.07 -27.27
C VAL A 698 -9.16 -17.74 -27.93
N GLU A 699 -8.43 -16.86 -27.23
CA GLU A 699 -7.96 -15.58 -27.78
C GLU A 699 -6.93 -15.75 -28.89
N LEU A 700 -5.92 -16.59 -28.69
CA LEU A 700 -4.94 -16.90 -29.73
C LEU A 700 -5.61 -17.47 -30.98
N PHE A 701 -6.55 -18.40 -30.80
CA PHE A 701 -7.29 -18.99 -31.92
C PHE A 701 -8.21 -17.99 -32.62
N ILE A 702 -8.83 -17.06 -31.90
CA ILE A 702 -9.64 -15.99 -32.50
C ILE A 702 -8.75 -15.10 -33.39
N VAL A 703 -7.57 -14.71 -32.91
CA VAL A 703 -6.60 -13.88 -33.68
C VAL A 703 -6.12 -14.61 -34.93
N ASP A 704 -5.79 -15.90 -34.81
CA ASP A 704 -5.29 -16.70 -35.92
C ASP A 704 -6.37 -16.98 -37.00
N VAL A 705 -7.65 -17.07 -36.61
CA VAL A 705 -8.75 -17.44 -37.52
C VAL A 705 -9.49 -16.22 -38.09
N LEU A 706 -9.66 -15.14 -37.33
CA LEU A 706 -10.44 -13.97 -37.76
C LEU A 706 -9.59 -12.82 -38.33
N GLY A 707 -8.26 -12.86 -38.16
CA GLY A 707 -7.38 -11.78 -38.61
C GLY A 707 -7.58 -10.46 -37.83
N ASN A 708 -6.61 -9.55 -37.94
CA ASN A 708 -6.57 -8.29 -37.17
C ASN A 708 -7.65 -7.25 -37.53
N ASP A 709 -8.59 -7.55 -38.44
CA ASP A 709 -9.50 -6.55 -39.01
C ASP A 709 -10.83 -6.36 -38.25
N GLU A 710 -11.13 -7.16 -37.22
CA GLU A 710 -12.34 -7.01 -36.37
C GLU A 710 -12.08 -7.18 -34.85
N LEU A 711 -11.01 -6.56 -34.32
CA LEU A 711 -10.78 -6.43 -32.87
C LEU A 711 -11.04 -5.02 -32.35
#